data_AF-M3K418-F1
#
_entry.id   AF-M3K418-F1
#
_cell.length_a   1.000
_cell.length_b   1.000
_cell.length_c   1.000
_cell.angle_alpha   90.00
_cell.angle_beta   90.00
_cell.angle_gamma   90.00
#
_symmetry.space_group_name_H-M   'P 1'
#
loop_
_entity.id
_entity.type
_entity.pdbx_description
1 polymer ?
#
loop_
_entity_poly.entity_id
_entity_poly.type
_entity_poly.pdbx_seq_one_letter_code
_entity_poly.pdbx_strand_id
1 'polypeptide(L)'
;MPTTLLDFPSEVIQLIFGYLPISYLQKLVDIPSVKHEALNSLYVNITIGGTEARISENSDELLGLKRVGFDFDMGEPGTRFESPLEFMDAIDSGRIPKPKEIIFDSFTDLAELVQIDKTILRNVKVGFHMGYFKNLPSNDPQADVLLELLPYVNVFEMFEDIPGYWLVDYLLTIDKYGPNPVLHYSEYAITFLCKTMPFLKCLSIDRIVTKGVIALLPRTLTQLSCSVESFEIDADEELPFPPKLKSLSLILQEAPATFNIQGLSELWEFMVLNPNANHHIRLPPNLRLFHISNGFVYVDEVLRQCPNLYGFLYKGLIGFQIKTTNSQLLAQSKISKLILPQHEFFAMNSRMSLKLPETLQELGIEGVVVDSADVVPLESVILDFERNKLESLSKLSLLLPQNFVLIGHLPASLTELTYYVDRDFKFEWLQDTPNLRKLFLRDAVSPEYKVFECNTQLELLEMSQCDLSEAHIIAPNLKYLILSDNAFDEFSYDTLTIPESVIELDLSYSYTKRIYPNYRFPNNIRKLILDGNKFTELHGLPSNLKEFSCSYNGSDMTWFGSLPSKLEILRLSDAKIKDKDMELLNLKELTCLQRLSLGKNFLTILKIDDLPKSLTHLMIQDNLINNIEGRFSSLPNLAELDIRNNNVGQYFSANSSSAVGFVGPKIRYLHIKGNNIEDFDMMVLLGDAIDQLNL
;
A
#
# COMPACT_ATOMS: atom_id res chain seq x y z
N MET A 1 -33.05 -9.62 -27.05
CA MET A 1 -32.52 -9.13 -25.76
C MET A 1 -31.30 -9.95 -25.44
N PRO A 2 -30.22 -9.36 -24.90
CA PRO A 2 -29.09 -10.14 -24.41
C PRO A 2 -29.55 -11.06 -23.29
N THR A 3 -29.29 -12.35 -23.45
CA THR A 3 -29.60 -13.44 -22.53
C THR A 3 -28.39 -13.88 -21.72
N THR A 4 -27.18 -13.58 -22.20
CA THR A 4 -25.92 -13.87 -21.54
C THR A 4 -25.01 -12.64 -21.53
N LEU A 5 -24.01 -12.63 -20.64
CA LEU A 5 -22.98 -11.57 -20.61
C LEU A 5 -22.25 -11.45 -21.96
N LEU A 6 -22.05 -12.57 -22.67
CA LEU A 6 -21.35 -12.63 -23.96
C LEU A 6 -22.20 -12.09 -25.12
N ASP A 7 -23.48 -11.78 -24.87
CA ASP A 7 -24.34 -11.17 -25.89
C ASP A 7 -24.13 -9.65 -25.98
N PHE A 8 -23.37 -9.06 -25.05
CA PHE A 8 -22.98 -7.65 -25.09
C PHE A 8 -21.76 -7.44 -25.99
N PRO A 9 -21.62 -6.27 -26.66
CA PRO A 9 -20.39 -5.89 -27.35
C PRO A 9 -19.18 -5.91 -26.40
N SER A 10 -17.99 -6.24 -26.92
CA SER A 10 -16.76 -6.33 -26.13
C SER A 10 -16.43 -5.06 -25.36
N GLU A 11 -16.77 -3.88 -25.90
CA GLU A 11 -16.56 -2.59 -25.24
C GLU A 11 -17.42 -2.45 -23.98
N VAL A 12 -18.65 -3.00 -24.01
CA VAL A 12 -19.56 -3.00 -22.87
C VAL A 12 -19.10 -4.02 -21.82
N ILE A 13 -18.65 -5.20 -22.25
CA ILE A 13 -18.07 -6.21 -21.32
C ILE A 13 -16.81 -5.64 -20.65
N GLN A 14 -15.93 -5.00 -21.43
CA GLN A 14 -14.74 -4.36 -20.90
C GLN A 14 -15.07 -3.26 -19.89
N LEU A 15 -16.10 -2.45 -20.16
CA LEU A 15 -16.59 -1.44 -19.23
C LEU A 15 -17.10 -2.08 -17.94
N ILE A 16 -17.92 -3.13 -18.03
CA ILE A 16 -18.40 -3.90 -16.86
C ILE A 16 -17.22 -4.43 -16.06
N PHE A 17 -16.23 -5.02 -16.72
CA PHE A 17 -15.05 -5.58 -16.08
C PHE A 17 -14.17 -4.51 -15.45
N GLY A 18 -14.12 -3.31 -16.03
CA GLY A 18 -13.46 -2.15 -15.43
C GLY A 18 -14.08 -1.68 -14.11
N TYR A 19 -15.30 -2.12 -13.79
CA TYR A 19 -15.94 -1.89 -12.48
C TYR A 19 -15.84 -3.08 -11.52
N LEU A 20 -15.27 -4.21 -11.95
CA LEU A 20 -15.11 -5.38 -11.09
C LEU A 20 -13.86 -5.24 -10.21
N PRO A 21 -13.92 -5.68 -8.94
CA PRO A 21 -12.72 -5.79 -8.11
C PRO A 21 -11.69 -6.73 -8.74
N ILE A 22 -10.40 -6.42 -8.56
CA ILE A 22 -9.27 -7.19 -9.11
C ILE A 22 -9.34 -8.68 -8.77
N SER A 23 -9.71 -9.02 -7.54
CA SER A 23 -9.82 -10.41 -7.08
C SER A 23 -10.92 -11.21 -7.81
N TYR A 24 -11.94 -10.54 -8.34
CA TYR A 24 -12.92 -11.15 -9.23
C TYR A 24 -12.35 -11.31 -10.63
N LEU A 25 -11.69 -10.29 -11.17
CA LEU A 25 -11.02 -10.38 -12.48
C LEU A 25 -10.03 -11.55 -12.53
N GLN A 26 -9.24 -11.75 -11.48
CA GLN A 26 -8.31 -12.89 -11.38
C GLN A 26 -9.02 -14.25 -11.49
N LYS A 27 -10.18 -14.41 -10.84
CA LYS A 27 -10.98 -15.64 -10.97
C LYS A 27 -11.57 -15.81 -12.37
N LEU A 28 -11.86 -14.70 -13.06
CA LEU A 28 -12.38 -14.71 -14.42
C LEU A 28 -11.30 -15.05 -15.47
N VAL A 29 -10.01 -14.88 -15.16
CA VAL A 29 -8.89 -15.29 -16.04
C VAL A 29 -8.92 -16.79 -16.33
N ASP A 30 -9.40 -17.59 -15.39
CA ASP A 30 -9.52 -19.05 -15.55
C ASP A 30 -10.72 -19.47 -16.40
N ILE A 31 -11.60 -18.54 -16.79
CA ILE A 31 -12.79 -18.81 -17.60
C ILE A 31 -12.49 -18.46 -19.08
N PRO A 32 -12.32 -19.45 -19.98
CA PRO A 32 -11.81 -19.20 -21.33
C PRO A 32 -12.62 -18.19 -22.15
N SER A 33 -13.94 -18.12 -21.95
CA SER A 33 -14.83 -17.26 -22.74
C SER A 33 -14.79 -15.77 -22.39
N VAL A 34 -14.22 -15.41 -21.22
CA VAL A 34 -14.09 -14.01 -20.77
C VAL A 34 -12.66 -13.67 -20.35
N LYS A 35 -11.73 -14.62 -20.55
CA LYS A 35 -10.33 -14.48 -20.14
C LYS A 35 -9.69 -13.23 -20.75
N HIS A 36 -9.96 -12.96 -22.02
CA HIS A 36 -9.33 -11.83 -22.71
C HIS A 36 -9.77 -10.49 -22.13
N GLU A 37 -11.07 -10.30 -21.91
CA GLU A 37 -11.65 -9.10 -21.30
C GLU A 37 -11.18 -8.94 -19.85
N ALA A 38 -11.09 -10.05 -19.10
CA ALA A 38 -10.59 -10.07 -17.73
C ALA A 38 -9.14 -9.60 -17.65
N LEU A 39 -8.27 -10.16 -18.51
CA LEU A 39 -6.88 -9.74 -18.62
C LEU A 39 -6.76 -8.28 -19.07
N ASN A 40 -7.55 -7.83 -20.06
CA ASN A 40 -7.52 -6.43 -20.50
C ASN A 40 -7.90 -5.44 -19.39
N SER A 41 -8.79 -5.82 -18.47
CA SER A 41 -9.13 -4.99 -17.30
C SER A 41 -8.07 -5.07 -16.21
N LEU A 42 -7.53 -6.27 -15.95
CA LEU A 42 -6.54 -6.51 -14.91
C LEU A 42 -5.19 -5.83 -15.21
N TYR A 43 -4.81 -5.77 -16.48
CA TYR A 43 -3.54 -5.24 -16.98
C TYR A 43 -3.71 -3.92 -17.75
N VAL A 44 -4.79 -3.17 -17.48
CA VAL A 44 -5.03 -1.86 -18.13
C VAL A 44 -3.95 -0.84 -17.75
N ASN A 45 -3.61 -0.82 -16.45
CA ASN A 45 -2.58 0.00 -15.83
C ASN A 45 -1.53 -0.95 -15.25
N ILE A 46 -0.29 -0.76 -15.66
CA ILE A 46 0.84 -1.53 -15.19
C ILE A 46 1.85 -0.60 -14.52
N THR A 47 2.44 -1.05 -13.42
CA THR A 47 3.63 -0.40 -12.85
C THR A 47 4.85 -1.27 -13.17
N ILE A 48 5.93 -0.68 -13.68
CA ILE A 48 7.20 -1.35 -13.94
C ILE A 48 8.27 -0.73 -13.05
N GLY A 49 8.92 -1.59 -12.27
CA GLY A 49 10.07 -1.22 -11.48
C GLY A 49 10.02 -1.79 -10.06
N GLY A 50 11.13 -1.57 -9.37
CA GLY A 50 11.32 -2.03 -8.00
C GLY A 50 10.33 -1.41 -7.03
N THR A 51 9.63 -2.24 -6.25
CA THR A 51 8.90 -1.80 -5.05
C THR A 51 9.78 -0.89 -4.18
N GLU A 52 9.19 0.10 -3.49
CA GLU A 52 9.90 0.89 -2.45
C GLU A 52 10.67 -0.01 -1.47
N ALA A 53 10.22 -1.25 -1.28
CA ALA A 53 10.93 -2.30 -0.56
C ALA A 53 12.39 -2.54 -1.02
N ARG A 54 12.76 -2.21 -2.28
CA ARG A 54 14.14 -2.28 -2.81
C ARG A 54 15.03 -1.14 -2.30
N ILE A 55 14.42 -0.01 -1.94
CA ILE A 55 15.09 1.13 -1.29
C ILE A 55 15.06 0.93 0.24
N SER A 56 14.00 0.32 0.77
CA SER A 56 13.93 -0.10 2.15
C SER A 56 15.02 -1.14 2.44
N GLU A 57 15.68 -1.05 3.60
CA GLU A 57 16.58 -2.11 4.06
C GLU A 57 15.84 -3.40 4.45
N ASN A 58 14.53 -3.48 4.24
CA ASN A 58 13.67 -4.59 4.63
C ASN A 58 13.38 -5.51 3.42
N SER A 59 14.37 -6.30 3.02
CA SER A 59 14.27 -7.26 1.90
C SER A 59 13.20 -8.34 2.07
N ASP A 60 12.65 -8.46 3.26
CA ASP A 60 11.55 -9.35 3.61
C ASP A 60 10.21 -8.92 2.97
N GLU A 61 10.04 -7.64 2.65
CA GLU A 61 8.87 -7.11 1.91
C GLU A 61 8.92 -7.47 0.41
N LEU A 62 10.10 -7.71 -0.15
CA LEU A 62 10.31 -8.07 -1.56
C LEU A 62 9.75 -9.45 -1.91
N LEU A 63 9.49 -10.30 -0.92
CA LEU A 63 8.95 -11.64 -1.14
C LEU A 63 7.45 -11.65 -1.44
N GLY A 64 6.78 -10.49 -1.40
CA GLY A 64 5.40 -10.35 -1.85
C GLY A 64 4.36 -11.03 -0.94
N LEU A 65 4.74 -11.38 0.29
CA LEU A 65 3.82 -11.91 1.29
C LEU A 65 2.88 -10.79 1.74
N LYS A 66 1.76 -10.66 1.04
CA LYS A 66 0.70 -9.68 1.35
C LYS A 66 0.11 -9.94 2.74
N ARG A 67 -0.48 -8.93 3.38
CA ARG A 67 -1.24 -9.10 4.63
C ARG A 67 -2.41 -10.07 4.42
N VAL A 68 -2.82 -10.77 5.48
CA VAL A 68 -4.03 -11.60 5.42
C VAL A 68 -5.24 -10.75 5.05
N GLY A 69 -6.10 -11.25 4.16
CA GLY A 69 -7.26 -10.50 3.71
C GLY A 69 -6.95 -9.41 2.68
N PHE A 70 -5.70 -9.28 2.24
CA PHE A 70 -5.33 -8.29 1.22
C PHE A 70 -6.19 -8.38 -0.04
N ASP A 71 -6.49 -9.60 -0.54
CA ASP A 71 -7.36 -9.78 -1.71
C ASP A 71 -8.82 -9.33 -1.51
N PHE A 72 -9.20 -9.04 -0.25
CA PHE A 72 -10.51 -8.53 0.17
C PHE A 72 -10.60 -6.99 0.16
N ASP A 73 -9.49 -6.29 0.36
CA ASP A 73 -9.43 -4.83 0.59
C ASP A 73 -8.95 -3.99 -0.61
N MET A 74 -8.72 -4.62 -1.76
CA MET A 74 -8.02 -3.99 -2.88
C MET A 74 -8.87 -2.99 -3.66
N GLY A 75 -8.89 -1.75 -3.16
CA GLY A 75 -8.92 -0.54 -3.98
C GLY A 75 -7.54 -0.32 -4.59
N GLU A 76 -7.32 -0.98 -5.74
CA GLU A 76 -6.16 -0.94 -6.64
C GLU A 76 -4.76 -1.21 -6.06
N PRO A 77 -4.15 -2.28 -6.55
CA PRO A 77 -2.85 -2.15 -7.16
C PRO A 77 -3.00 -2.53 -8.63
N GLY A 78 -2.55 -1.63 -9.50
CA GLY A 78 -2.23 -1.99 -10.87
C GLY A 78 -1.33 -3.22 -10.88
N THR A 79 -1.35 -3.96 -11.97
CA THR A 79 -0.46 -5.13 -12.05
C THR A 79 0.98 -4.63 -12.11
N ARG A 80 1.79 -5.00 -11.11
CA ARG A 80 3.20 -4.61 -11.04
C ARG A 80 4.08 -5.68 -11.69
N PHE A 81 5.06 -5.23 -12.46
CA PHE A 81 6.19 -6.03 -12.92
C PHE A 81 7.45 -5.49 -12.29
N GLU A 82 8.33 -6.39 -11.86
CA GLU A 82 9.55 -6.01 -11.15
C GLU A 82 10.59 -5.41 -12.10
N SER A 83 10.53 -5.75 -13.39
CA SER A 83 11.45 -5.28 -14.44
C SER A 83 10.79 -5.14 -15.83
N PRO A 84 11.34 -4.30 -16.72
CA PRO A 84 10.93 -4.19 -18.13
C PRO A 84 10.97 -5.54 -18.87
N LEU A 85 12.02 -6.33 -18.65
CA LEU A 85 12.15 -7.66 -19.25
C LEU A 85 11.05 -8.62 -18.79
N GLU A 86 10.68 -8.65 -17.51
CA GLU A 86 9.57 -9.48 -17.02
C GLU A 86 8.24 -9.12 -17.69
N PHE A 87 8.01 -7.82 -17.81
CA PHE A 87 6.84 -7.28 -18.49
C PHE A 87 6.81 -7.71 -19.96
N MET A 88 7.92 -7.57 -20.68
CA MET A 88 8.02 -7.98 -22.08
C MET A 88 7.87 -9.49 -22.25
N ASP A 89 8.50 -10.30 -21.39
CA ASP A 89 8.31 -11.76 -21.36
C ASP A 89 6.82 -12.13 -21.19
N ALA A 90 6.08 -11.39 -20.36
CA ALA A 90 4.66 -11.62 -20.14
C ALA A 90 3.78 -11.23 -21.35
N ILE A 91 4.14 -10.14 -22.04
CA ILE A 91 3.50 -9.72 -23.29
C ILE A 91 3.77 -10.73 -24.42
N ASP A 92 5.04 -11.07 -24.65
CA ASP A 92 5.48 -11.92 -25.76
C ASP A 92 5.00 -13.37 -25.62
N SER A 93 4.91 -13.87 -24.38
CA SER A 93 4.32 -15.18 -24.10
C SER A 93 2.79 -15.21 -24.22
N GLY A 94 2.15 -14.06 -24.46
CA GLY A 94 0.68 -13.93 -24.48
C GLY A 94 0.03 -14.15 -23.12
N ARG A 95 0.80 -14.06 -22.02
CA ARG A 95 0.27 -14.13 -20.65
C ARG A 95 -0.58 -12.91 -20.35
N ILE A 96 -0.22 -11.75 -20.89
CA ILE A 96 -0.94 -10.49 -20.68
C ILE A 96 -1.14 -9.73 -22.00
N PRO A 97 -2.19 -8.90 -22.11
CA PRO A 97 -2.38 -8.00 -23.25
C PRO A 97 -1.52 -6.74 -23.11
N LYS A 98 -1.37 -5.99 -24.20
CA LYS A 98 -0.69 -4.69 -24.20
C LYS A 98 -1.46 -3.69 -23.29
N PRO A 99 -0.79 -3.04 -22.32
CA PRO A 99 -1.45 -2.10 -21.42
C PRO A 99 -1.84 -0.81 -22.13
N LYS A 100 -2.75 -0.05 -21.49
CA LYS A 100 -3.09 1.32 -21.91
C LYS A 100 -2.22 2.37 -21.20
N GLU A 101 -1.70 2.02 -20.03
CA GLU A 101 -0.88 2.89 -19.19
C GLU A 101 0.23 2.10 -18.51
N ILE A 102 1.45 2.64 -18.55
CA ILE A 102 2.61 2.12 -17.86
C ILE A 102 3.18 3.22 -16.97
N ILE A 103 3.30 2.93 -15.69
CA ILE A 103 3.92 3.79 -14.68
C ILE A 103 5.29 3.19 -14.35
N PHE A 104 6.36 3.95 -14.47
CA PHE A 104 7.71 3.48 -14.16
C PHE A 104 8.16 3.99 -12.79
N ASP A 105 8.86 3.16 -12.01
CA ASP A 105 9.51 3.63 -10.78
C ASP A 105 10.81 4.41 -11.06
N SER A 106 11.43 4.21 -12.23
CA SER A 106 12.68 4.89 -12.61
C SER A 106 12.79 5.18 -14.12
N PHE A 107 13.61 6.17 -14.50
CA PHE A 107 13.95 6.41 -15.92
C PHE A 107 14.77 5.27 -16.53
N THR A 108 15.54 4.55 -15.71
CA THR A 108 16.29 3.38 -16.15
C THR A 108 15.35 2.30 -16.67
N ASP A 109 14.24 2.04 -15.98
CA ASP A 109 13.26 1.05 -16.43
C ASP A 109 12.60 1.46 -17.77
N LEU A 110 12.31 2.76 -17.96
CA LEU A 110 11.82 3.25 -19.26
C LEU A 110 12.89 3.09 -20.35
N ALA A 111 14.14 3.47 -20.05
CA ALA A 111 15.24 3.41 -21.01
C ALA A 111 15.49 1.96 -21.45
N GLU A 112 15.54 1.03 -20.50
CA GLU A 112 15.64 -0.41 -20.75
C GLU A 112 14.46 -0.90 -21.59
N LEU A 113 13.21 -0.53 -21.27
CA LEU A 113 12.06 -0.93 -22.07
C LEU A 113 12.14 -0.41 -23.52
N VAL A 114 12.61 0.82 -23.71
CA VAL A 114 12.81 1.42 -25.05
C VAL A 114 13.90 0.68 -25.83
N GLN A 115 14.95 0.22 -25.16
CA GLN A 115 16.00 -0.60 -25.76
C GLN A 115 15.48 -1.99 -26.15
N ILE A 116 14.64 -2.61 -25.31
CA ILE A 116 14.01 -3.91 -25.59
C ILE A 116 13.03 -3.79 -26.77
N ASP A 117 11.99 -2.96 -26.64
CA ASP A 117 11.03 -2.70 -27.71
C ASP A 117 10.30 -1.36 -27.54
N LYS A 118 10.81 -0.30 -28.16
CA LYS A 118 10.14 1.02 -28.20
C LYS A 118 8.73 1.03 -28.79
N THR A 119 8.33 0.02 -29.58
CA THR A 119 6.98 -0.01 -30.17
C THR A 119 5.90 -0.33 -29.14
N ILE A 120 6.29 -0.90 -27.99
CA ILE A 120 5.37 -1.15 -26.87
C ILE A 120 4.77 0.16 -26.36
N LEU A 121 5.49 1.28 -26.43
CA LEU A 121 5.04 2.58 -25.94
C LEU A 121 4.09 3.32 -26.91
N ARG A 122 3.91 2.83 -28.14
CA ARG A 122 2.96 3.45 -29.08
C ARG A 122 1.54 3.34 -28.55
N ASN A 123 0.87 4.49 -28.40
CA ASN A 123 -0.49 4.63 -27.87
C ASN A 123 -0.66 4.14 -26.42
N VAL A 124 0.44 4.13 -25.66
CA VAL A 124 0.45 3.82 -24.23
C VAL A 124 0.75 5.10 -23.48
N LYS A 125 -0.01 5.37 -22.41
CA LYS A 125 0.28 6.47 -21.50
C LYS A 125 1.48 6.10 -20.65
N VAL A 126 2.41 7.02 -20.48
CA VAL A 126 3.60 6.82 -19.66
C VAL A 126 3.56 7.78 -18.47
N GLY A 127 3.77 7.24 -17.27
CA GLY A 127 3.89 7.97 -16.01
C GLY A 127 5.10 7.50 -15.19
N PHE A 128 5.41 8.22 -14.10
CA PHE A 128 6.52 7.88 -13.20
C PHE A 128 6.12 8.04 -11.72
N HIS A 129 6.57 7.11 -10.87
CA HIS A 129 6.61 7.29 -9.41
C HIS A 129 7.93 7.95 -9.02
N MET A 130 7.88 9.13 -8.40
CA MET A 130 9.09 9.91 -8.15
C MET A 130 9.78 9.66 -6.80
N GLY A 131 9.38 8.60 -6.08
CA GLY A 131 10.08 8.16 -4.87
C GLY A 131 11.58 7.96 -5.12
N TYR A 132 11.94 7.43 -6.29
CA TYR A 132 13.34 7.25 -6.72
C TYR A 132 14.10 8.58 -6.83
N PHE A 133 13.44 9.62 -7.32
CA PHE A 133 14.08 10.90 -7.59
C PHE A 133 14.31 11.73 -6.35
N LYS A 134 13.69 11.44 -5.19
CA LYS A 134 13.91 12.23 -3.97
C LYS A 134 15.39 12.28 -3.56
N ASN A 135 16.20 11.29 -3.94
CA ASN A 135 17.59 11.14 -3.48
C ASN A 135 18.68 11.31 -4.56
N LEU A 136 18.34 11.61 -5.82
CA LEU A 136 19.37 11.76 -6.86
C LEU A 136 20.21 13.02 -6.64
N PRO A 137 21.53 12.99 -6.88
CA PRO A 137 22.32 14.20 -6.88
C PRO A 137 21.89 15.08 -8.04
N SER A 138 22.20 16.36 -7.93
CA SER A 138 21.61 17.36 -8.79
C SER A 138 22.27 17.51 -10.16
N ASN A 139 23.36 16.77 -10.38
CA ASN A 139 24.08 16.60 -11.62
C ASN A 139 23.82 15.22 -12.28
N ASP A 140 22.66 14.61 -12.02
CA ASP A 140 22.38 13.26 -12.52
C ASP A 140 22.22 13.23 -14.06
N PRO A 141 23.03 12.42 -14.77
CA PRO A 141 22.95 12.27 -16.23
C PRO A 141 21.60 11.74 -16.73
N GLN A 142 20.71 11.25 -15.86
CA GLN A 142 19.38 10.78 -16.23
C GLN A 142 18.47 11.87 -16.83
N ALA A 143 18.72 13.16 -16.58
CA ALA A 143 17.98 14.24 -17.23
C ALA A 143 18.22 14.27 -18.75
N ASP A 144 19.46 13.99 -19.19
CA ASP A 144 19.80 13.88 -20.60
C ASP A 144 19.15 12.64 -21.22
N VAL A 145 19.13 11.52 -20.49
CA VAL A 145 18.42 10.29 -20.89
C VAL A 145 16.93 10.58 -21.12
N LEU A 146 16.27 11.33 -20.23
CA LEU A 146 14.87 11.69 -20.41
C LEU A 146 14.65 12.48 -21.71
N LEU A 147 15.50 13.47 -22.00
CA LEU A 147 15.43 14.26 -23.23
C LEU A 147 15.61 13.40 -24.50
N GLU A 148 16.48 12.40 -24.45
CA GLU A 148 16.66 11.43 -25.53
C GLU A 148 15.44 10.51 -25.71
N LEU A 149 14.69 10.24 -24.64
CA LEU A 149 13.52 9.37 -24.64
C LEU A 149 12.22 10.10 -25.08
N LEU A 150 12.14 11.43 -24.93
CA LEU A 150 10.96 12.24 -25.27
C LEU A 150 10.39 11.97 -26.69
N PRO A 151 11.19 11.79 -27.76
CA PRO A 151 10.66 11.52 -29.09
C PRO A 151 9.90 10.20 -29.23
N TYR A 152 10.10 9.27 -28.30
CA TYR A 152 9.51 7.92 -28.33
C TYR A 152 8.29 7.80 -27.43
N VAL A 153 8.15 8.71 -26.47
CA VAL A 153 7.00 8.77 -25.55
C VAL A 153 6.06 9.86 -26.04
N ASN A 154 5.02 9.45 -26.77
CA ASN A 154 4.11 10.41 -27.41
C ASN A 154 3.27 11.24 -26.41
N VAL A 155 3.09 10.78 -25.15
CA VAL A 155 2.33 11.50 -24.12
C VAL A 155 2.83 11.15 -22.70
N PHE A 156 3.50 12.09 -22.03
CA PHE A 156 3.65 12.06 -20.57
C PHE A 156 2.37 12.65 -19.96
N GLU A 157 1.57 11.83 -19.28
CA GLU A 157 0.32 12.29 -18.66
C GLU A 157 0.44 12.52 -17.16
N MET A 158 1.36 11.86 -16.46
CA MET A 158 1.42 11.87 -15.00
C MET A 158 2.85 12.08 -14.48
N PHE A 159 3.00 12.98 -13.50
CA PHE A 159 4.28 13.27 -12.84
C PHE A 159 4.03 13.57 -11.36
N GLU A 160 4.46 12.69 -10.47
CA GLU A 160 4.32 12.86 -9.01
C GLU A 160 5.63 13.42 -8.41
N ASP A 161 5.62 13.94 -7.19
CA ASP A 161 6.76 14.38 -6.36
C ASP A 161 8.06 14.87 -7.05
N ILE A 162 8.06 16.07 -7.66
CA ILE A 162 9.30 16.66 -8.21
C ILE A 162 10.26 17.05 -7.09
N PRO A 163 11.49 16.48 -7.03
CA PRO A 163 12.45 16.85 -6.00
C PRO A 163 12.84 18.32 -6.13
N GLY A 164 12.80 19.05 -5.02
CA GLY A 164 13.09 20.48 -5.02
C GLY A 164 14.44 20.91 -5.59
N TYR A 165 15.47 20.05 -5.64
CA TYR A 165 16.78 20.40 -6.21
C TYR A 165 16.89 20.16 -7.73
N TRP A 166 16.01 19.36 -8.35
CA TRP A 166 15.87 19.36 -9.81
C TRP A 166 15.41 20.72 -10.32
N LEU A 167 14.64 21.45 -9.50
CA LEU A 167 14.34 22.85 -9.75
C LEU A 167 15.55 23.79 -9.58
N VAL A 168 16.56 23.38 -8.81
CA VAL A 168 17.72 24.21 -8.43
C VAL A 168 18.93 23.97 -9.35
N ASP A 169 19.14 22.78 -9.91
CA ASP A 169 20.38 22.47 -10.64
C ASP A 169 20.24 22.36 -12.16
N TYR A 170 19.02 22.27 -12.70
CA TYR A 170 18.77 22.63 -14.11
C TYR A 170 19.20 24.08 -14.41
N LEU A 171 19.42 24.88 -13.37
CA LEU A 171 19.99 26.23 -13.45
C LEU A 171 21.45 26.26 -13.93
N LEU A 172 22.24 25.18 -13.79
CA LEU A 172 23.62 25.15 -14.29
C LEU A 172 23.71 24.91 -15.81
N THR A 173 22.64 24.40 -16.42
CA THR A 173 22.55 24.20 -17.88
C THR A 173 22.05 25.45 -18.63
N ILE A 174 21.63 26.49 -17.90
CA ILE A 174 21.12 27.77 -18.47
C ILE A 174 22.20 28.57 -19.21
N ASP A 175 23.50 28.27 -19.02
CA ASP A 175 24.58 28.81 -19.87
C ASP A 175 24.35 28.51 -21.37
N LYS A 176 23.50 27.52 -21.72
CA LYS A 176 23.18 27.14 -23.10
C LYS A 176 21.97 27.85 -23.71
N TYR A 177 21.07 28.45 -22.93
CA TYR A 177 19.76 28.96 -23.42
C TYR A 177 19.53 30.48 -23.26
N GLY A 178 20.51 31.19 -22.70
CA GLY A 178 20.53 32.65 -22.62
C GLY A 178 19.79 33.22 -21.40
N PRO A 179 20.21 34.40 -20.90
CA PRO A 179 19.70 34.94 -19.65
C PRO A 179 18.27 35.46 -19.82
N ASN A 180 17.34 34.95 -19.02
CA ASN A 180 16.08 35.64 -18.73
C ASN A 180 16.10 36.07 -17.25
N PRO A 181 16.77 37.20 -16.91
CA PRO A 181 17.30 37.45 -15.57
C PRO A 181 16.27 37.88 -14.50
N VAL A 182 14.98 37.59 -14.67
CA VAL A 182 13.92 38.09 -13.77
C VAL A 182 13.11 36.97 -13.10
N LEU A 183 13.28 35.72 -13.51
CA LEU A 183 12.48 34.61 -12.97
C LEU A 183 13.14 33.97 -11.74
N HIS A 184 12.34 33.64 -10.73
CA HIS A 184 12.74 32.88 -9.55
C HIS A 184 13.03 31.42 -9.93
N TYR A 185 13.90 30.72 -9.19
CA TYR A 185 14.37 29.37 -9.57
C TYR A 185 13.23 28.36 -9.81
N SER A 186 12.14 28.46 -9.05
CA SER A 186 10.96 27.61 -9.19
C SER A 186 10.22 27.80 -10.52
N GLU A 187 10.30 28.99 -11.12
CA GLU A 187 9.62 29.33 -12.38
C GLU A 187 10.31 28.70 -13.59
N TYR A 188 11.61 28.44 -13.52
CA TYR A 188 12.39 27.83 -14.59
C TYR A 188 12.05 26.36 -14.82
N ALA A 189 12.00 25.57 -13.75
CA ALA A 189 11.67 24.14 -13.88
C ALA A 189 10.23 23.93 -14.34
N ILE A 190 9.30 24.78 -13.88
CA ILE A 190 7.91 24.74 -14.34
C ILE A 190 7.83 25.16 -15.80
N THR A 191 8.59 26.17 -16.22
CA THR A 191 8.70 26.51 -17.65
C THR A 191 9.30 25.37 -18.48
N PHE A 192 10.29 24.64 -17.95
CA PHE A 192 10.84 23.45 -18.58
C PHE A 192 9.77 22.37 -18.73
N LEU A 193 9.08 21.99 -17.64
CA LEU A 193 7.98 21.02 -17.64
C LEU A 193 6.88 21.43 -18.64
N CYS A 194 6.54 22.71 -18.71
CA CYS A 194 5.57 23.22 -19.67
C CYS A 194 6.04 23.08 -21.13
N LYS A 195 7.35 23.21 -21.38
CA LYS A 195 7.95 23.06 -22.71
C LYS A 195 8.14 21.60 -23.10
N THR A 196 8.57 20.75 -22.18
CA THR A 196 8.90 19.34 -22.43
C THR A 196 7.70 18.42 -22.28
N MET A 197 6.71 18.78 -21.46
CA MET A 197 5.54 17.97 -21.15
C MET A 197 4.23 18.78 -21.30
N PRO A 198 3.91 19.28 -22.51
CA PRO A 198 2.72 20.10 -22.73
C PRO A 198 1.38 19.37 -22.47
N PHE A 199 1.42 18.03 -22.38
CA PHE A 199 0.25 17.18 -22.14
C PHE A 199 0.10 16.69 -20.70
N LEU A 200 0.90 17.23 -19.77
CA LEU A 200 0.88 16.84 -18.37
C LEU A 200 -0.53 17.02 -17.76
N LYS A 201 -1.05 15.95 -17.14
CA LYS A 201 -2.37 15.92 -16.50
C LYS A 201 -2.31 15.85 -14.98
N CYS A 202 -1.22 15.35 -14.39
CA CYS A 202 -1.05 15.27 -12.95
C CYS A 202 0.33 15.81 -12.56
N LEU A 203 0.38 16.66 -11.53
CA LEU A 203 1.62 17.27 -11.04
C LEU A 203 1.60 17.36 -9.51
N SER A 204 2.66 16.91 -8.83
CA SER A 204 2.87 17.14 -7.39
C SER A 204 4.18 17.89 -7.15
N ILE A 205 4.13 18.98 -6.38
CA ILE A 205 5.23 19.89 -6.07
C ILE A 205 5.39 19.94 -4.55
N ASP A 206 6.51 19.46 -4.03
CA ASP A 206 6.79 19.40 -2.58
C ASP A 206 7.31 20.73 -1.99
N ARG A 207 7.32 21.80 -2.80
CA ARG A 207 7.76 23.15 -2.43
C ARG A 207 6.63 24.16 -2.46
N ILE A 208 6.93 25.28 -1.80
CA ILE A 208 6.11 26.48 -1.83
C ILE A 208 6.16 27.07 -3.23
N VAL A 209 5.00 27.23 -3.85
CA VAL A 209 4.82 27.91 -5.13
C VAL A 209 4.21 29.28 -4.91
N THR A 210 4.74 30.26 -5.62
CA THR A 210 4.19 31.62 -5.65
C THR A 210 3.01 31.67 -6.60
N LYS A 211 2.23 32.74 -6.54
CA LYS A 211 1.13 32.95 -7.50
C LYS A 211 1.62 33.07 -8.94
N GLY A 212 2.79 33.70 -9.14
CA GLY A 212 3.42 33.81 -10.46
C GLY A 212 3.74 32.44 -11.05
N VAL A 213 4.27 31.53 -10.22
CA VAL A 213 4.54 30.15 -10.59
C VAL A 213 3.27 29.39 -10.98
N ILE A 214 2.18 29.55 -10.22
CA ILE A 214 0.89 28.90 -10.53
C ILE A 214 0.39 29.30 -11.93
N ALA A 215 0.54 30.58 -12.31
CA ALA A 215 0.14 31.08 -13.62
C ALA A 215 0.92 30.47 -14.80
N LEU A 216 2.11 29.91 -14.52
CA LEU A 216 2.95 29.24 -15.51
C LEU A 216 2.63 27.76 -15.69
N LEU A 217 1.80 27.15 -14.81
CA LEU A 217 1.50 25.73 -14.85
C LEU A 217 0.79 25.31 -16.15
N PRO A 218 0.99 24.06 -16.63
CA PRO A 218 0.32 23.57 -17.84
C PRO A 218 -1.20 23.65 -17.71
N ARG A 219 -1.87 24.28 -18.68
CA ARG A 219 -3.35 24.38 -18.73
C ARG A 219 -4.05 23.04 -18.95
N THR A 220 -3.29 22.00 -19.27
CA THR A 220 -3.72 20.61 -19.46
C THR A 220 -3.86 19.83 -18.16
N LEU A 221 -3.36 20.37 -17.03
CA LEU A 221 -3.44 19.72 -15.72
C LEU A 221 -4.89 19.46 -15.30
N THR A 222 -5.10 18.25 -14.82
CA THR A 222 -6.33 17.76 -14.20
C THR A 222 -6.14 17.41 -12.72
N GLN A 223 -4.90 17.19 -12.27
CA GLN A 223 -4.58 16.95 -10.87
C GLN A 223 -3.34 17.78 -10.49
N LEU A 224 -3.39 18.44 -9.34
CA LEU A 224 -2.28 19.24 -8.83
C LEU A 224 -2.16 19.06 -7.31
N SER A 225 -0.95 18.84 -6.82
CA SER A 225 -0.60 18.94 -5.39
C SER A 225 0.53 19.94 -5.23
N CYS A 226 0.39 20.95 -4.38
CA CYS A 226 1.48 21.90 -4.10
C CYS A 226 1.35 22.59 -2.73
N SER A 227 2.43 23.20 -2.25
CA SER A 227 2.35 24.18 -1.16
C SER A 227 2.24 25.58 -1.74
N VAL A 228 1.40 26.47 -1.19
CA VAL A 228 1.20 27.81 -1.74
C VAL A 228 1.64 28.87 -0.74
N GLU A 229 2.38 29.86 -1.24
CA GLU A 229 2.84 30.99 -0.47
C GLU A 229 1.67 31.89 -0.08
N SER A 230 1.43 32.05 1.24
CA SER A 230 0.20 32.66 1.73
C SER A 230 0.26 34.21 1.76
N PHE A 231 1.45 34.80 1.83
CA PHE A 231 1.61 36.25 1.98
C PHE A 231 1.42 37.05 0.67
N GLU A 232 1.38 36.40 -0.48
CA GLU A 232 1.19 37.05 -1.79
C GLU A 232 -0.27 37.03 -2.29
N ILE A 233 -1.21 36.54 -1.47
CA ILE A 233 -2.58 36.29 -1.90
C ILE A 233 -3.50 37.40 -1.38
N ASP A 234 -3.98 38.24 -2.31
CA ASP A 234 -5.00 39.23 -2.05
C ASP A 234 -6.37 38.57 -1.84
N ALA A 235 -7.16 39.07 -0.87
CA ALA A 235 -8.35 38.37 -0.40
C ALA A 235 -9.48 38.17 -1.45
N ASP A 236 -9.51 39.01 -2.48
CA ASP A 236 -10.51 38.97 -3.54
C ASP A 236 -9.98 38.40 -4.86
N GLU A 237 -8.69 38.11 -4.94
CA GLU A 237 -8.08 37.68 -6.18
C GLU A 237 -8.22 36.17 -6.39
N GLU A 238 -8.65 35.78 -7.59
CA GLU A 238 -8.70 34.38 -7.98
C GLU A 238 -7.30 33.85 -8.31
N LEU A 239 -6.94 32.71 -7.73
CA LEU A 239 -5.64 32.09 -8.00
C LEU A 239 -5.62 31.52 -9.43
N PRO A 240 -4.54 31.76 -10.20
CA PRO A 240 -4.48 31.47 -11.64
C PRO A 240 -4.23 29.97 -11.94
N PHE A 241 -4.87 29.07 -11.20
CA PHE A 241 -4.75 27.64 -11.39
C PHE A 241 -5.28 27.19 -12.77
N PRO A 242 -4.78 26.07 -13.31
CA PRO A 242 -5.30 25.50 -14.55
C PRO A 242 -6.82 25.23 -14.47
N PRO A 243 -7.62 25.72 -15.44
CA PRO A 243 -9.09 25.68 -15.34
C PRO A 243 -9.69 24.27 -15.47
N LYS A 244 -8.91 23.29 -15.96
CA LYS A 244 -9.32 21.89 -16.12
C LYS A 244 -8.99 21.00 -14.92
N LEU A 245 -8.54 21.61 -13.81
CA LEU A 245 -8.28 20.86 -12.59
C LEU A 245 -9.55 20.17 -12.10
N LYS A 246 -9.38 18.89 -11.82
CA LYS A 246 -10.36 17.95 -11.30
C LYS A 246 -10.04 17.60 -9.83
N SER A 247 -8.77 17.43 -9.51
CA SER A 247 -8.27 17.25 -8.15
C SER A 247 -7.21 18.30 -7.81
N LEU A 248 -7.28 18.88 -6.62
CA LEU A 248 -6.33 19.88 -6.13
C LEU A 248 -5.99 19.61 -4.66
N SER A 249 -4.71 19.47 -4.32
CA SER A 249 -4.20 19.35 -2.97
C SER A 249 -3.31 20.54 -2.62
N LEU A 250 -3.61 21.26 -1.54
CA LEU A 250 -2.86 22.43 -1.11
C LEU A 250 -2.29 22.27 0.30
N ILE A 251 -1.00 22.57 0.46
CA ILE A 251 -0.37 22.73 1.78
C ILE A 251 -0.26 24.23 2.07
N LEU A 252 -0.98 24.69 3.09
CA LEU A 252 -1.04 26.11 3.45
C LEU A 252 0.00 26.46 4.51
N GLN A 253 0.55 27.67 4.43
CA GLN A 253 1.46 28.22 5.45
C GLN A 253 0.68 28.90 6.58
N GLU A 254 1.33 29.29 7.67
CA GLU A 254 0.63 29.89 8.83
C GLU A 254 0.08 31.31 8.60
N ALA A 255 0.39 31.96 7.47
CA ALA A 255 0.02 33.35 7.25
C ALA A 255 -1.48 33.50 6.85
N PRO A 256 -2.23 34.47 7.40
CA PRO A 256 -3.61 34.74 6.98
C PRO A 256 -3.74 34.96 5.47
N ALA A 257 -4.69 34.29 4.83
CA ALA A 257 -4.91 34.37 3.39
C ALA A 257 -6.33 33.92 3.01
N THR A 258 -6.84 34.43 1.88
CA THR A 258 -8.08 33.89 1.28
C THR A 258 -7.75 33.18 -0.02
N PHE A 259 -7.89 31.86 -0.04
CA PHE A 259 -7.66 31.04 -1.23
C PHE A 259 -8.93 31.00 -2.06
N ASN A 260 -9.01 31.89 -3.06
CA ASN A 260 -10.16 31.95 -3.95
C ASN A 260 -9.96 31.02 -5.17
N ILE A 261 -10.62 29.87 -5.13
CA ILE A 261 -10.58 28.83 -6.19
C ILE A 261 -11.97 28.58 -6.80
N GLN A 262 -12.91 29.52 -6.61
CA GLN A 262 -14.31 29.35 -6.99
C GLN A 262 -14.55 29.17 -8.50
N GLY A 263 -13.65 29.68 -9.37
CA GLY A 263 -13.78 29.55 -10.83
C GLY A 263 -13.25 28.23 -11.40
N LEU A 264 -12.69 27.34 -10.57
CA LEU A 264 -12.31 25.97 -10.97
C LEU A 264 -13.56 25.08 -11.12
N SER A 265 -14.34 25.32 -12.18
CA SER A 265 -15.65 24.68 -12.39
C SER A 265 -15.62 23.16 -12.63
N GLU A 266 -14.48 22.60 -13.05
CA GLU A 266 -14.26 21.15 -13.22
C GLU A 266 -13.74 20.47 -11.95
N LEU A 267 -13.44 21.23 -10.90
CA LEU A 267 -12.89 20.71 -9.65
C LEU A 267 -13.97 19.93 -8.89
N TRP A 268 -13.72 18.65 -8.68
CA TRP A 268 -14.63 17.74 -7.98
C TRP A 268 -14.00 17.16 -6.70
N GLU A 269 -12.67 17.22 -6.57
CA GLU A 269 -11.93 16.84 -5.35
C GLU A 269 -10.98 17.97 -4.93
N PHE A 270 -11.00 18.31 -3.64
CA PHE A 270 -10.10 19.31 -3.06
C PHE A 270 -9.59 18.85 -1.70
N MET A 271 -8.28 18.84 -1.52
CA MET A 271 -7.58 18.52 -0.29
C MET A 271 -6.82 19.74 0.21
N VAL A 272 -6.91 20.04 1.51
CA VAL A 272 -6.18 21.13 2.15
C VAL A 272 -5.48 20.64 3.42
N LEU A 273 -4.19 20.87 3.49
CA LEU A 273 -3.33 20.52 4.62
C LEU A 273 -2.94 21.79 5.39
N ASN A 274 -3.01 21.69 6.72
CA ASN A 274 -2.64 22.76 7.66
C ASN A 274 -3.38 24.10 7.50
N PRO A 275 -4.70 24.14 7.17
CA PRO A 275 -5.39 25.43 7.21
C PRO A 275 -5.48 25.96 8.64
N ASN A 276 -5.29 27.26 8.86
CA ASN A 276 -5.46 27.87 10.18
C ASN A 276 -6.77 28.68 10.26
N ALA A 277 -7.10 29.18 11.45
CA ALA A 277 -8.35 29.93 11.69
C ALA A 277 -8.47 31.25 10.90
N ASN A 278 -7.36 31.76 10.35
CA ASN A 278 -7.34 32.97 9.52
C ASN A 278 -7.34 32.67 8.02
N HIS A 279 -7.43 31.39 7.63
CA HIS A 279 -7.63 31.01 6.24
C HIS A 279 -9.11 31.01 5.89
N HIS A 280 -9.43 31.65 4.77
CA HIS A 280 -10.73 31.55 4.12
C HIS A 280 -10.55 30.86 2.78
N ILE A 281 -11.47 29.98 2.41
CA ILE A 281 -11.39 29.24 1.15
C ILE A 281 -12.70 29.42 0.40
N ARG A 282 -12.64 30.06 -0.78
CA ARG A 282 -13.81 30.18 -1.68
C ARG A 282 -13.81 29.01 -2.65
N LEU A 283 -14.80 28.13 -2.53
CA LEU A 283 -14.88 26.83 -3.18
C LEU A 283 -15.84 26.86 -4.39
N PRO A 284 -15.57 26.05 -5.43
CA PRO A 284 -16.49 25.89 -6.54
C PRO A 284 -17.72 25.06 -6.12
N PRO A 285 -18.93 25.36 -6.64
CA PRO A 285 -20.16 24.68 -6.23
C PRO A 285 -20.29 23.23 -6.71
N ASN A 286 -19.46 22.81 -7.68
CA ASN A 286 -19.44 21.45 -8.23
C ASN A 286 -18.59 20.46 -7.43
N LEU A 287 -17.95 20.93 -6.35
CA LEU A 287 -17.09 20.08 -5.53
C LEU A 287 -17.87 18.89 -4.95
N ARG A 288 -17.33 17.68 -5.11
CA ARG A 288 -17.93 16.43 -4.64
C ARG A 288 -17.20 15.86 -3.43
N LEU A 289 -15.89 16.04 -3.33
CA LEU A 289 -15.08 15.55 -2.22
C LEU A 289 -14.23 16.70 -1.67
N PHE A 290 -14.34 16.93 -0.36
CA PHE A 290 -13.53 17.90 0.37
C PHE A 290 -12.77 17.18 1.47
N HIS A 291 -11.44 17.28 1.45
CA HIS A 291 -10.53 16.71 2.44
C HIS A 291 -9.77 17.82 3.15
N ILE A 292 -9.75 17.77 4.48
CA ILE A 292 -8.92 18.63 5.31
C ILE A 292 -8.07 17.76 6.24
N SER A 293 -6.82 18.16 6.41
CA SER A 293 -5.88 17.53 7.34
C SER A 293 -5.19 18.58 8.22
N ASN A 294 -5.10 18.31 9.53
CA ASN A 294 -4.29 19.08 10.50
C ASN A 294 -4.59 20.60 10.54
N GLY A 295 -5.86 20.99 10.50
CA GLY A 295 -6.18 22.42 10.51
C GLY A 295 -7.64 22.72 10.77
N PHE A 296 -8.04 23.97 10.51
CA PHE A 296 -9.35 24.49 10.84
C PHE A 296 -10.18 24.82 9.58
N VAL A 297 -11.46 24.45 9.59
CA VAL A 297 -12.44 24.86 8.57
C VAL A 297 -13.84 24.96 9.17
N TYR A 298 -14.67 25.86 8.64
CA TYR A 298 -16.10 25.92 8.98
C TYR A 298 -16.90 24.99 8.07
N VAL A 299 -17.38 23.85 8.59
CA VAL A 299 -18.21 22.89 7.84
C VAL A 299 -19.44 23.57 7.22
N ASP A 300 -20.12 24.43 7.98
CA ASP A 300 -21.30 25.17 7.50
C ASP A 300 -20.98 26.07 6.29
N GLU A 301 -19.76 26.59 6.19
CA GLU A 301 -19.31 27.40 5.07
C GLU A 301 -19.06 26.54 3.83
N VAL A 302 -18.39 25.39 4.00
CA VAL A 302 -18.17 24.42 2.91
C VAL A 302 -19.50 23.91 2.36
N LEU A 303 -20.44 23.52 3.23
CA LEU A 303 -21.76 23.04 2.80
C LEU A 303 -22.60 24.09 2.08
N ARG A 304 -22.48 25.36 2.46
CA ARG A 304 -23.15 26.47 1.77
C ARG A 304 -22.57 26.72 0.38
N GLN A 305 -21.25 26.62 0.23
CA GLN A 305 -20.58 26.80 -1.06
C GLN A 305 -20.76 25.58 -1.98
N CYS A 306 -20.81 24.37 -1.43
CA CYS A 306 -20.83 23.11 -2.15
C CYS A 306 -22.07 22.25 -1.77
N PRO A 307 -23.29 22.63 -2.19
CA PRO A 307 -24.53 21.96 -1.76
C PRO A 307 -24.68 20.51 -2.27
N ASN A 308 -23.86 20.09 -3.23
CA ASN A 308 -23.86 18.73 -3.79
C ASN A 308 -22.66 17.89 -3.31
N LEU A 309 -22.01 18.28 -2.21
CA LEU A 309 -20.88 17.57 -1.66
C LEU A 309 -21.28 16.13 -1.29
N TYR A 310 -20.57 15.16 -1.87
CA TYR A 310 -20.75 13.72 -1.63
C TYR A 310 -19.95 13.26 -0.41
N GLY A 311 -18.71 13.75 -0.27
CA GLY A 311 -17.81 13.35 0.80
C GLY A 311 -17.16 14.54 1.50
N PHE A 312 -17.11 14.49 2.82
CA PHE A 312 -16.38 15.42 3.67
C PHE A 312 -15.47 14.64 4.61
N LEU A 313 -14.15 14.83 4.45
CA LEU A 313 -13.12 14.10 5.17
C LEU A 313 -12.34 15.10 6.00
N TYR A 314 -12.38 14.97 7.33
CA TYR A 314 -11.56 15.78 8.22
C TYR A 314 -10.73 14.86 9.10
N LYS A 315 -9.42 14.86 8.80
CA LYS A 315 -8.40 14.11 9.51
C LYS A 315 -7.44 15.00 10.29
N GLY A 316 -6.82 14.43 11.32
CA GLY A 316 -5.73 15.08 12.06
C GLY A 316 -6.17 16.20 13.00
N LEU A 317 -5.33 16.49 14.00
CA LEU A 317 -5.69 17.35 15.14
C LEU A 317 -4.72 18.47 15.38
N ILE A 318 -5.27 19.69 15.49
CA ILE A 318 -4.72 20.73 16.37
C ILE A 318 -5.88 21.52 17.00
N GLY A 319 -6.22 21.21 18.25
CA GLY A 319 -6.65 22.19 19.28
C GLY A 319 -7.95 23.00 19.13
N PHE A 320 -8.73 22.87 18.05
CA PHE A 320 -9.91 23.72 17.86
C PHE A 320 -11.16 22.89 17.54
N GLN A 321 -12.21 23.03 18.36
CA GLN A 321 -13.55 22.55 18.02
C GLN A 321 -13.99 23.18 16.69
N ILE A 322 -14.53 22.39 15.76
CA ILE A 322 -15.29 22.99 14.68
C ILE A 322 -16.47 23.66 15.33
N LYS A 323 -16.60 24.96 15.12
CA LYS A 323 -17.88 25.61 15.37
C LYS A 323 -18.83 25.15 14.26
N THR A 324 -19.42 23.96 14.38
CA THR A 324 -20.67 23.61 13.70
C THR A 324 -21.77 24.45 14.35
N THR A 325 -21.75 25.75 14.05
CA THR A 325 -22.66 26.74 14.67
C THR A 325 -24.12 26.41 14.41
N ASN A 326 -24.40 25.61 13.37
CA ASN A 326 -25.73 25.18 13.02
C ASN A 326 -25.78 23.70 12.58
N SER A 327 -25.91 22.79 13.54
CA SER A 327 -26.09 21.32 13.32
C SER A 327 -27.19 20.94 12.32
N GLN A 328 -28.07 21.87 11.92
CA GLN A 328 -29.12 21.61 10.94
C GLN A 328 -28.59 21.48 9.50
N LEU A 329 -27.56 22.24 9.10
CA LEU A 329 -27.05 22.21 7.73
C LEU A 329 -26.42 20.87 7.39
N LEU A 330 -25.59 20.34 8.29
CA LEU A 330 -24.99 19.01 8.13
C LEU A 330 -26.06 17.93 8.03
N ALA A 331 -27.03 17.93 8.95
CA ALA A 331 -28.12 16.96 8.97
C ALA A 331 -29.01 16.98 7.71
N GLN A 332 -29.14 18.13 7.05
CA GLN A 332 -29.92 18.30 5.81
C GLN A 332 -29.10 18.10 4.53
N SER A 333 -27.78 17.92 4.67
CA SER A 333 -26.89 17.73 3.52
C SER A 333 -27.12 16.37 2.83
N LYS A 334 -26.56 16.21 1.64
CA LYS A 334 -26.58 14.95 0.86
C LYS A 334 -25.27 14.16 0.99
N ILE A 335 -24.48 14.44 2.02
CA ILE A 335 -23.21 13.76 2.24
C ILE A 335 -23.48 12.26 2.44
N SER A 336 -22.73 11.45 1.70
CA SER A 336 -22.75 9.99 1.79
C SER A 336 -21.49 9.45 2.47
N LYS A 337 -20.38 10.20 2.46
CA LYS A 337 -19.13 9.85 3.15
C LYS A 337 -18.70 10.94 4.11
N LEU A 338 -18.60 10.63 5.38
CA LEU A 338 -18.24 11.60 6.41
C LEU A 338 -17.16 11.01 7.32
N ILE A 339 -15.99 11.65 7.37
CA ILE A 339 -14.97 11.37 8.38
C ILE A 339 -14.77 12.64 9.17
N LEU A 340 -14.90 12.56 10.49
CA LEU A 340 -14.77 13.70 11.39
C LEU A 340 -13.87 13.34 12.57
N PRO A 341 -13.15 14.33 13.13
CA PRO A 341 -12.42 14.12 14.36
C PRO A 341 -13.38 13.94 15.54
N GLN A 342 -12.95 13.22 16.58
CA GLN A 342 -13.79 12.84 17.73
C GLN A 342 -14.44 14.03 18.46
N HIS A 343 -13.79 15.20 18.44
CA HIS A 343 -14.27 16.37 19.19
C HIS A 343 -15.56 16.95 18.62
N GLU A 344 -15.93 16.61 17.38
CA GLU A 344 -17.23 16.94 16.78
C GLU A 344 -18.39 16.15 17.38
N PHE A 345 -18.07 15.05 18.06
CA PHE A 345 -19.04 14.20 18.73
C PHE A 345 -19.04 14.41 20.25
N PHE A 346 -18.25 15.35 20.76
CA PHE A 346 -18.29 15.71 22.16
C PHE A 346 -19.67 16.26 22.52
N ALA A 347 -20.33 15.61 23.46
CA ALA A 347 -21.64 16.01 23.92
C ALA A 347 -21.79 15.71 25.42
N MET A 348 -22.38 16.67 26.15
CA MET A 348 -22.69 16.47 27.58
C MET A 348 -23.79 15.40 27.79
N ASN A 349 -24.64 15.18 26.78
CA ASN A 349 -25.69 14.16 26.79
C ASN A 349 -26.21 13.91 25.35
N SER A 350 -27.01 12.85 25.18
CA SER A 350 -27.59 12.45 23.89
C SER A 350 -28.43 13.52 23.19
N ARG A 351 -29.04 14.47 23.92
CA ARG A 351 -29.78 15.58 23.28
C ARG A 351 -28.87 16.60 22.61
N MET A 352 -27.58 16.60 22.94
CA MET A 352 -26.57 17.45 22.32
C MET A 352 -25.72 16.71 21.28
N SER A 353 -25.98 15.42 21.03
CA SER A 353 -25.26 14.68 19.98
C SER A 353 -25.49 15.30 18.60
N LEU A 354 -24.45 15.21 17.77
CA LEU A 354 -24.46 15.70 16.40
C LEU A 354 -25.56 15.00 15.59
N LYS A 355 -26.33 15.78 14.82
CA LYS A 355 -27.26 15.23 13.83
C LYS A 355 -26.51 14.98 12.54
N LEU A 356 -26.64 13.77 12.02
CA LEU A 356 -25.95 13.30 10.83
C LEU A 356 -26.91 13.23 9.64
N PRO A 357 -26.41 13.33 8.39
CA PRO A 357 -27.25 13.16 7.20
C PRO A 357 -27.83 11.74 7.12
N GLU A 358 -29.11 11.59 6.79
CA GLU A 358 -29.73 10.27 6.62
C GLU A 358 -29.19 9.50 5.41
N THR A 359 -28.60 10.20 4.43
CA THR A 359 -27.97 9.63 3.22
C THR A 359 -26.59 9.00 3.49
N LEU A 360 -26.11 9.02 4.73
CA LEU A 360 -24.76 8.61 5.06
C LEU A 360 -24.56 7.11 4.84
N GLN A 361 -23.54 6.76 4.06
CA GLN A 361 -23.15 5.39 3.72
C GLN A 361 -21.82 4.98 4.36
N GLU A 362 -20.92 5.94 4.58
CA GLU A 362 -19.63 5.74 5.26
C GLU A 362 -19.47 6.80 6.36
N LEU A 363 -19.26 6.35 7.60
CA LEU A 363 -18.98 7.21 8.76
C LEU A 363 -17.64 6.83 9.40
N GLY A 364 -16.75 7.80 9.55
CA GLY A 364 -15.49 7.68 10.29
C GLY A 364 -15.44 8.67 11.46
N ILE A 365 -15.00 8.19 12.63
CA ILE A 365 -14.69 9.01 13.79
C ILE A 365 -13.22 8.79 14.12
N GLU A 366 -12.40 9.82 13.95
CA GLU A 366 -10.95 9.77 14.22
C GLU A 366 -10.65 10.44 15.56
N GLY A 367 -10.22 9.64 16.53
CA GLY A 367 -9.71 10.10 17.81
C GLY A 367 -8.24 10.49 17.76
N VAL A 368 -7.77 11.00 18.90
CA VAL A 368 -6.35 11.36 19.10
C VAL A 368 -5.75 10.39 20.06
N VAL A 369 -4.59 9.85 19.71
CA VAL A 369 -3.68 9.33 20.73
C VAL A 369 -2.99 10.52 21.36
N VAL A 370 -3.45 10.93 22.54
CA VAL A 370 -2.75 11.94 23.33
C VAL A 370 -1.77 11.19 24.21
N ASP A 371 -0.47 11.25 23.88
CA ASP A 371 0.59 10.58 24.65
C ASP A 371 0.70 11.08 26.11
N SER A 372 0.07 12.21 26.45
CA SER A 372 0.04 12.72 27.81
C SER A 372 -1.13 12.12 28.61
N ALA A 373 -0.82 11.27 29.57
CA ALA A 373 -1.75 10.70 30.55
C ALA A 373 -2.53 11.76 31.38
N ASP A 374 -2.18 13.03 31.28
CA ASP A 374 -2.65 14.09 32.17
C ASP A 374 -3.89 14.87 31.68
N VAL A 375 -4.39 14.61 30.47
CA VAL A 375 -5.58 15.31 29.95
C VAL A 375 -6.67 14.30 29.62
N VAL A 376 -7.44 13.89 30.64
CA VAL A 376 -8.70 13.17 30.40
C VAL A 376 -9.74 14.20 29.93
N PRO A 377 -10.28 14.10 28.70
CA PRO A 377 -11.35 14.98 28.29
C PRO A 377 -12.56 14.78 29.20
N LEU A 378 -13.14 15.87 29.70
CA LEU A 378 -14.34 15.83 30.55
C LEU A 378 -15.59 15.37 29.79
N GLU A 379 -15.57 15.47 28.46
CA GLU A 379 -16.71 15.17 27.59
C GLU A 379 -16.59 13.77 26.98
N SER A 380 -17.74 13.14 26.75
CA SER A 380 -17.84 11.85 26.08
C SER A 380 -18.10 12.03 24.58
N VAL A 381 -17.52 11.17 23.76
CA VAL A 381 -17.80 11.06 22.33
C VAL A 381 -19.08 10.24 22.19
N ILE A 382 -20.21 10.87 21.86
CA ILE A 382 -21.51 10.19 21.79
C ILE A 382 -21.93 9.96 20.34
N LEU A 383 -22.04 8.69 19.95
CA LEU A 383 -22.69 8.27 18.70
C LEU A 383 -24.05 7.65 19.02
N ASP A 384 -25.12 8.35 18.64
CA ASP A 384 -26.50 8.01 18.98
C ASP A 384 -27.30 7.59 17.74
N PHE A 385 -27.50 6.28 17.60
CA PHE A 385 -28.28 5.65 16.53
C PHE A 385 -29.79 5.68 16.76
N GLU A 386 -30.28 5.95 17.98
CA GLU A 386 -31.70 6.19 18.21
C GLU A 386 -32.12 7.53 17.59
N ARG A 387 -31.23 8.53 17.71
CA ARG A 387 -31.39 9.84 17.08
C ARG A 387 -31.01 9.85 15.60
N ASN A 388 -29.94 9.15 15.23
CA ASN A 388 -29.43 9.05 13.87
C ASN A 388 -29.60 7.61 13.37
N LYS A 389 -30.78 7.25 12.85
CA LYS A 389 -31.06 5.86 12.43
C LYS A 389 -30.07 5.32 11.38
N LEU A 390 -29.61 6.19 10.48
CA LEU A 390 -28.60 5.91 9.46
C LEU A 390 -28.80 4.58 8.71
N GLU A 391 -30.00 4.37 8.18
CA GLU A 391 -30.42 3.11 7.52
C GLU A 391 -29.62 2.78 6.25
N SER A 392 -28.87 3.75 5.71
CA SER A 392 -27.98 3.57 4.54
C SER A 392 -26.53 3.31 4.93
N LEU A 393 -26.18 3.31 6.23
CA LEU A 393 -24.80 3.21 6.68
C LEU A 393 -24.26 1.80 6.43
N SER A 394 -23.30 1.72 5.50
CA SER A 394 -22.68 0.46 5.08
C SER A 394 -21.28 0.27 5.67
N LYS A 395 -20.60 1.35 6.06
CA LYS A 395 -19.29 1.31 6.71
C LYS A 395 -19.23 2.25 7.90
N LEU A 396 -18.72 1.74 9.02
CA LEU A 396 -18.47 2.51 10.23
C LEU A 396 -17.02 2.29 10.68
N SER A 397 -16.28 3.37 10.88
CA SER A 397 -14.91 3.34 11.35
C SER A 397 -14.77 4.20 12.61
N LEU A 398 -14.35 3.60 13.71
CA LEU A 398 -14.11 4.23 14.99
C LEU A 398 -12.63 4.05 15.31
N LEU A 399 -11.82 5.08 15.07
CA LEU A 399 -10.37 5.02 15.16
C LEU A 399 -9.89 5.76 16.40
N LEU A 400 -9.71 5.03 17.50
CA LEU A 400 -9.21 5.51 18.80
C LEU A 400 -10.03 6.65 19.45
N PRO A 401 -11.38 6.67 19.39
CA PRO A 401 -12.15 7.68 20.08
C PRO A 401 -12.08 7.50 21.61
N GLN A 402 -11.74 8.57 22.32
CA GLN A 402 -11.68 8.59 23.78
C GLN A 402 -13.07 8.79 24.39
N ASN A 403 -13.34 8.18 25.56
CA ASN A 403 -14.62 8.30 26.26
C ASN A 403 -15.86 8.02 25.37
N PHE A 404 -15.75 7.03 24.48
CA PHE A 404 -16.78 6.71 23.51
C PHE A 404 -18.03 6.09 24.13
N VAL A 405 -19.20 6.57 23.73
CA VAL A 405 -20.51 6.06 24.14
C VAL A 405 -21.37 5.82 22.90
N LEU A 406 -21.76 4.57 22.71
CA LEU A 406 -22.72 4.15 21.70
C LEU A 406 -24.12 4.09 22.30
N ILE A 407 -25.10 4.75 21.67
CA ILE A 407 -26.52 4.70 22.06
C ILE A 407 -27.32 4.09 20.90
N GLY A 408 -28.19 3.14 21.20
CA GLY A 408 -28.97 2.39 20.21
C GLY A 408 -28.23 1.17 19.64
N HIS A 409 -28.82 0.58 18.61
CA HIS A 409 -28.29 -0.60 17.91
C HIS A 409 -27.52 -0.19 16.65
N LEU A 410 -26.53 -1.00 16.26
CA LEU A 410 -25.83 -0.80 14.99
C LEU A 410 -26.81 -1.01 13.82
N PRO A 411 -26.68 -0.23 12.73
CA PRO A 411 -27.57 -0.37 11.57
C PRO A 411 -27.42 -1.74 10.88
N ALA A 412 -28.54 -2.38 10.54
CA ALA A 412 -28.54 -3.67 9.83
C ALA A 412 -27.91 -3.61 8.43
N SER A 413 -27.79 -2.41 7.85
CA SER A 413 -27.12 -2.16 6.56
C SER A 413 -25.59 -2.26 6.62
N LEU A 414 -25.02 -2.35 7.82
CA LEU A 414 -23.57 -2.33 8.01
C LEU A 414 -22.92 -3.58 7.39
N THR A 415 -21.93 -3.34 6.53
CA THR A 415 -21.15 -4.38 5.85
C THR A 415 -19.70 -4.43 6.33
N GLU A 416 -19.20 -3.33 6.90
CA GLU A 416 -17.84 -3.18 7.39
C GLU A 416 -17.83 -2.35 8.68
N LEU A 417 -17.16 -2.86 9.70
CA LEU A 417 -16.98 -2.21 10.99
C LEU A 417 -15.51 -2.24 11.40
N THR A 418 -14.92 -1.06 11.59
CA THR A 418 -13.64 -0.89 12.27
C THR A 418 -13.91 -0.29 13.64
N TYR A 419 -13.50 -0.97 14.70
CA TYR A 419 -13.73 -0.59 16.08
C TYR A 419 -12.42 -0.67 16.85
N TYR A 420 -11.67 0.42 16.85
CA TYR A 420 -10.42 0.59 17.58
C TYR A 420 -10.71 1.54 18.73
N VAL A 421 -11.42 1.06 19.74
CA VAL A 421 -11.85 1.88 20.88
C VAL A 421 -11.35 1.21 22.13
N ASP A 422 -10.75 1.97 23.04
CA ASP A 422 -10.32 1.53 24.38
C ASP A 422 -11.54 1.31 25.30
N ARG A 423 -12.45 0.43 24.85
CA ARG A 423 -13.67 -0.03 25.52
C ARG A 423 -14.08 -1.37 24.95
N ASP A 424 -14.59 -2.22 25.82
CA ASP A 424 -15.11 -3.54 25.45
C ASP A 424 -16.20 -3.46 24.36
N PHE A 425 -15.88 -4.04 23.21
CA PHE A 425 -16.78 -4.36 22.14
C PHE A 425 -17.76 -5.45 22.60
N LYS A 426 -19.04 -5.24 22.31
CA LYS A 426 -20.11 -6.18 22.67
C LYS A 426 -20.48 -7.04 21.47
N PHE A 427 -20.15 -8.32 21.51
CA PHE A 427 -20.43 -9.26 20.42
C PHE A 427 -21.93 -9.45 20.17
N GLU A 428 -22.79 -9.13 21.13
CA GLU A 428 -24.24 -9.12 20.94
C GLU A 428 -24.68 -8.15 19.84
N TRP A 429 -23.91 -7.08 19.57
CA TRP A 429 -24.17 -6.16 18.46
C TRP A 429 -24.09 -6.82 17.09
N LEU A 430 -23.44 -7.97 16.98
CA LEU A 430 -23.38 -8.74 15.73
C LEU A 430 -24.72 -9.37 15.36
N GLN A 431 -25.64 -9.55 16.31
CA GLN A 431 -26.99 -10.07 16.04
C GLN A 431 -27.83 -9.09 15.22
N ASP A 432 -27.58 -7.79 15.38
CA ASP A 432 -28.30 -6.72 14.69
C ASP A 432 -27.68 -6.35 13.33
N THR A 433 -26.52 -6.94 12.98
CA THR A 433 -25.77 -6.62 11.77
C THR A 433 -25.64 -7.84 10.82
N PRO A 434 -26.75 -8.34 10.27
CA PRO A 434 -26.77 -9.58 9.49
C PRO A 434 -26.00 -9.49 8.16
N ASN A 435 -25.68 -8.27 7.71
CA ASN A 435 -24.95 -8.02 6.46
C ASN A 435 -23.45 -7.76 6.70
N LEU A 436 -22.97 -7.82 7.94
CA LEU A 436 -21.59 -7.48 8.27
C LEU A 436 -20.63 -8.56 7.74
N ARG A 437 -19.77 -8.16 6.80
CA ARG A 437 -18.79 -9.03 6.12
C ARG A 437 -17.37 -8.83 6.63
N LYS A 438 -17.06 -7.64 7.17
CA LYS A 438 -15.75 -7.30 7.75
C LYS A 438 -15.89 -6.74 9.14
N LEU A 439 -15.08 -7.27 10.05
CA LEU A 439 -14.97 -6.78 11.41
C LEU A 439 -13.50 -6.64 11.78
N PHE A 440 -13.09 -5.43 12.16
CA PHE A 440 -11.76 -5.12 12.64
C PHE A 440 -11.86 -4.59 14.07
N LEU A 441 -11.27 -5.31 15.01
CA LEU A 441 -11.23 -4.98 16.43
C LEU A 441 -9.76 -4.80 16.84
N ARG A 442 -9.49 -3.71 17.56
CA ARG A 442 -8.17 -3.45 18.14
C ARG A 442 -8.29 -2.79 19.50
N ASP A 443 -7.56 -3.29 20.49
CA ASP A 443 -7.62 -2.82 21.89
C ASP A 443 -9.07 -2.78 22.43
N ALA A 444 -9.93 -3.66 21.93
CA ALA A 444 -11.38 -3.51 22.05
C ALA A 444 -12.10 -4.77 22.55
N VAL A 445 -11.40 -5.87 22.83
CA VAL A 445 -12.04 -7.08 23.32
C VAL A 445 -11.58 -7.33 24.75
N SER A 446 -12.54 -7.52 25.65
CA SER A 446 -12.19 -7.89 27.02
C SER A 446 -11.51 -9.27 27.02
N PRO A 447 -10.37 -9.45 27.72
CA PRO A 447 -9.67 -10.72 27.82
C PRO A 447 -10.49 -11.86 28.42
N GLU A 448 -11.63 -11.55 29.06
CA GLU A 448 -12.54 -12.55 29.63
C GLU A 448 -13.41 -13.22 28.55
N TYR A 449 -13.58 -12.60 27.38
CA TYR A 449 -14.30 -13.21 26.26
C TYR A 449 -13.46 -14.29 25.60
N LYS A 450 -14.01 -15.50 25.59
CA LYS A 450 -13.36 -16.70 25.05
C LYS A 450 -14.05 -17.24 23.82
N VAL A 451 -15.38 -17.10 23.73
CA VAL A 451 -16.19 -17.64 22.64
C VAL A 451 -16.74 -16.50 21.81
N PHE A 452 -16.46 -16.53 20.51
CA PHE A 452 -16.77 -15.46 19.57
C PHE A 452 -17.76 -15.97 18.52
N GLU A 453 -19.05 -15.81 18.81
CA GLU A 453 -20.13 -16.14 17.88
C GLU A 453 -20.36 -15.00 16.90
N CYS A 454 -19.94 -15.20 15.64
CA CYS A 454 -20.09 -14.21 14.59
C CYS A 454 -21.31 -14.50 13.71
N ASN A 455 -21.78 -13.47 13.01
CA ASN A 455 -22.84 -13.66 12.03
C ASN A 455 -22.36 -14.54 10.86
N THR A 456 -23.31 -15.18 10.15
CA THR A 456 -22.99 -16.13 9.08
C THR A 456 -22.41 -15.50 7.81
N GLN A 457 -22.49 -14.19 7.62
CA GLN A 457 -21.94 -13.48 6.45
C GLN A 457 -20.52 -12.96 6.68
N LEU A 458 -19.97 -13.08 7.89
CA LEU A 458 -18.63 -12.57 8.20
C LEU A 458 -17.57 -13.35 7.40
N GLU A 459 -16.79 -12.64 6.59
CA GLU A 459 -15.74 -13.20 5.73
C GLU A 459 -14.34 -12.83 6.22
N LEU A 460 -14.19 -11.68 6.88
CA LEU A 460 -12.94 -11.20 7.47
C LEU A 460 -13.16 -10.79 8.93
N LEU A 461 -12.32 -11.33 9.81
CA LEU A 461 -12.25 -10.98 11.23
C LEU A 461 -10.80 -10.64 11.59
N GLU A 462 -10.58 -9.43 12.07
CA GLU A 462 -9.35 -9.03 12.73
C GLU A 462 -9.65 -8.71 14.20
N MET A 463 -8.87 -9.31 15.10
CA MET A 463 -8.82 -8.98 16.53
C MET A 463 -7.35 -8.86 16.94
N SER A 464 -6.78 -7.68 16.76
CA SER A 464 -5.36 -7.41 17.07
C SER A 464 -5.23 -6.65 18.39
N GLN A 465 -4.13 -6.83 19.13
CA GLN A 465 -3.89 -6.08 20.38
C GLN A 465 -5.07 -6.16 21.37
N CYS A 466 -5.66 -7.33 21.55
CA CYS A 466 -6.83 -7.52 22.41
C CYS A 466 -6.51 -8.28 23.70
N ASP A 467 -5.21 -8.50 23.99
CA ASP A 467 -4.72 -9.27 25.13
C ASP A 467 -5.36 -10.67 25.25
N LEU A 468 -5.81 -11.26 24.13
CA LEU A 468 -6.49 -12.54 24.13
C LEU A 468 -5.51 -13.66 24.49
N SER A 469 -5.85 -14.44 25.51
CA SER A 469 -5.14 -15.68 25.86
C SER A 469 -5.87 -16.94 25.37
N GLU A 470 -7.15 -16.81 25.03
CA GLU A 470 -8.02 -17.87 24.53
C GLU A 470 -9.02 -17.30 23.51
N ALA A 471 -9.26 -18.02 22.41
CA ALA A 471 -10.22 -17.63 21.38
C ALA A 471 -10.85 -18.82 20.65
N HIS A 472 -12.16 -19.00 20.83
CA HIS A 472 -12.98 -19.99 20.15
C HIS A 472 -13.91 -19.30 19.15
N ILE A 473 -13.52 -19.28 17.88
CA ILE A 473 -14.24 -18.54 16.84
C ILE A 473 -15.31 -19.43 16.20
N ILE A 474 -16.56 -18.96 16.20
CA ILE A 474 -17.71 -19.62 15.57
C ILE A 474 -18.19 -18.73 14.43
N ALA A 475 -17.62 -18.94 13.24
CA ALA A 475 -17.89 -18.14 12.04
C ALA A 475 -17.79 -19.03 10.77
N PRO A 476 -18.89 -19.66 10.32
CA PRO A 476 -18.83 -20.77 9.34
C PRO A 476 -18.42 -20.36 7.92
N ASN A 477 -18.48 -19.07 7.59
CA ASN A 477 -18.09 -18.53 6.27
C ASN A 477 -16.83 -17.65 6.34
N LEU A 478 -16.15 -17.64 7.49
CA LEU A 478 -14.95 -16.83 7.71
C LEU A 478 -13.80 -17.35 6.85
N LYS A 479 -13.19 -16.47 6.05
CA LYS A 479 -12.10 -16.81 5.13
C LYS A 479 -10.76 -16.27 5.63
N TYR A 480 -10.78 -15.09 6.21
CA TYR A 480 -9.59 -14.36 6.65
C TYR A 480 -9.69 -14.13 8.16
N LEU A 481 -8.70 -14.62 8.90
CA LEU A 481 -8.63 -14.47 10.35
C LEU A 481 -7.28 -13.89 10.75
N ILE A 482 -7.32 -12.75 11.44
CA ILE A 482 -6.14 -12.06 11.97
C ILE A 482 -6.32 -11.97 13.47
N LEU A 483 -5.43 -12.63 14.21
CA LEU A 483 -5.35 -12.60 15.67
C LEU A 483 -3.94 -12.19 16.12
N SER A 484 -3.26 -11.33 15.35
CA SER A 484 -1.91 -10.88 15.66
C SER A 484 -1.86 -10.04 16.95
N ASP A 485 -0.69 -9.94 17.55
CA ASP A 485 -0.44 -9.09 18.72
C ASP A 485 -1.36 -9.40 19.92
N ASN A 486 -1.63 -10.68 20.19
CA ASN A 486 -2.38 -11.12 21.37
C ASN A 486 -1.47 -11.77 22.43
N ALA A 487 -2.05 -12.46 23.41
CA ALA A 487 -1.34 -13.05 24.55
C ALA A 487 -1.46 -14.59 24.60
N PHE A 488 -1.48 -15.25 23.44
CA PHE A 488 -1.53 -16.70 23.36
C PHE A 488 -0.22 -17.33 23.82
N ASP A 489 -0.19 -17.96 25.00
CA ASP A 489 1.00 -18.68 25.47
C ASP A 489 1.29 -19.94 24.64
N GLU A 490 0.24 -20.64 24.21
CA GLU A 490 0.29 -21.90 23.47
C GLU A 490 -0.95 -22.12 22.60
N PHE A 491 -0.80 -22.87 21.50
CA PHE A 491 -1.93 -23.26 20.64
C PHE A 491 -2.37 -24.70 20.93
N SER A 492 -3.61 -24.82 21.40
CA SER A 492 -4.31 -26.07 21.72
C SER A 492 -5.80 -25.90 21.45
N TYR A 493 -6.57 -26.99 21.47
CA TYR A 493 -8.03 -26.87 21.36
C TYR A 493 -8.69 -26.21 22.57
N ASP A 494 -7.98 -26.09 23.70
CA ASP A 494 -8.46 -25.38 24.90
C ASP A 494 -8.19 -23.87 24.80
N THR A 495 -7.25 -23.44 23.96
CA THR A 495 -6.86 -22.03 23.82
C THR A 495 -7.29 -21.40 22.49
N LEU A 496 -7.43 -22.20 21.43
CA LEU A 496 -7.71 -21.68 20.10
C LEU A 496 -8.60 -22.63 19.30
N THR A 497 -9.70 -22.12 18.74
CA THR A 497 -10.51 -22.84 17.76
C THR A 497 -10.72 -21.97 16.54
N ILE A 498 -10.32 -22.50 15.38
CA ILE A 498 -10.35 -21.80 14.10
C ILE A 498 -11.40 -22.48 13.20
N PRO A 499 -12.29 -21.72 12.52
CA PRO A 499 -13.26 -22.29 11.61
C PRO A 499 -12.61 -23.00 10.42
N GLU A 500 -13.18 -24.12 9.98
CA GLU A 500 -12.66 -24.89 8.82
C GLU A 500 -12.71 -24.10 7.50
N SER A 501 -13.50 -23.03 7.42
CA SER A 501 -13.60 -22.17 6.24
C SER A 501 -12.40 -21.24 6.03
N VAL A 502 -11.55 -21.06 7.06
CA VAL A 502 -10.41 -20.13 7.01
C VAL A 502 -9.38 -20.59 5.99
N ILE A 503 -8.97 -19.68 5.12
CA ILE A 503 -7.97 -19.89 4.06
C ILE A 503 -6.67 -19.12 4.31
N GLU A 504 -6.74 -18.02 5.06
CA GLU A 504 -5.58 -17.21 5.44
C GLU A 504 -5.66 -16.87 6.92
N LEU A 505 -4.55 -17.10 7.62
CA LEU A 505 -4.48 -16.99 9.07
C LEU A 505 -3.21 -16.25 9.50
N ASP A 506 -3.38 -15.26 10.35
CA ASP A 506 -2.31 -14.53 11.02
C ASP A 506 -2.41 -14.70 12.54
N LEU A 507 -1.36 -15.26 13.15
CA LEU A 507 -1.18 -15.45 14.59
C LEU A 507 0.15 -14.85 15.06
N SER A 508 0.64 -13.82 14.36
CA SER A 508 1.93 -13.19 14.65
C SER A 508 1.93 -12.43 15.98
N TYR A 509 3.12 -12.15 16.50
CA TYR A 509 3.37 -11.29 17.67
C TYR A 509 2.59 -11.66 18.94
N SER A 510 2.22 -12.94 19.11
CA SER A 510 1.41 -13.40 20.24
C SER A 510 2.22 -13.96 21.41
N TYR A 511 3.55 -13.87 21.35
CA TYR A 511 4.49 -14.47 22.32
C TYR A 511 4.36 -15.98 22.52
N THR A 512 3.72 -16.68 21.59
CA THR A 512 3.42 -18.12 21.66
C THR A 512 4.69 -18.96 21.72
N LYS A 513 4.74 -19.93 22.63
CA LYS A 513 5.94 -20.76 22.87
C LYS A 513 5.92 -22.11 22.16
N ARG A 514 4.72 -22.66 21.93
CA ARG A 514 4.53 -24.00 21.34
C ARG A 514 3.16 -24.21 20.72
N ILE A 515 3.09 -25.20 19.86
CA ILE A 515 1.85 -25.76 19.30
C ILE A 515 1.72 -27.19 19.80
N TYR A 516 0.61 -27.55 20.44
CA TYR A 516 0.49 -28.91 20.98
C TYR A 516 0.49 -29.97 19.87
N PRO A 517 1.12 -31.14 20.10
CA PRO A 517 1.21 -32.21 19.09
C PRO A 517 -0.13 -32.75 18.56
N ASN A 518 -1.24 -32.58 19.28
CA ASN A 518 -2.58 -32.99 18.86
C ASN A 518 -3.39 -31.85 18.21
N TYR A 519 -2.94 -30.61 18.31
CA TYR A 519 -3.59 -29.47 17.66
C TYR A 519 -3.41 -29.56 16.14
N ARG A 520 -4.48 -29.30 15.40
CA ARG A 520 -4.45 -29.30 13.93
C ARG A 520 -5.07 -28.00 13.45
N PHE A 521 -4.33 -27.31 12.60
CA PHE A 521 -4.88 -26.20 11.85
C PHE A 521 -5.88 -26.71 10.81
N PRO A 522 -6.90 -25.92 10.45
CA PRO A 522 -7.81 -26.22 9.34
C PRO A 522 -7.08 -26.58 8.04
N ASN A 523 -7.61 -27.58 7.32
CA ASN A 523 -6.95 -28.12 6.13
C ASN A 523 -7.04 -27.18 4.89
N ASN A 524 -7.90 -26.17 4.94
CA ASN A 524 -8.11 -25.20 3.87
C ASN A 524 -7.13 -24.03 3.91
N ILE A 525 -6.34 -23.89 4.98
CA ILE A 525 -5.35 -22.81 5.12
C ILE A 525 -4.29 -22.94 4.02
N ARG A 526 -4.14 -21.85 3.26
CA ARG A 526 -3.14 -21.68 2.21
C ARG A 526 -2.05 -20.70 2.63
N LYS A 527 -2.34 -19.81 3.57
CA LYS A 527 -1.43 -18.80 4.10
C LYS A 527 -1.45 -18.80 5.62
N LEU A 528 -0.27 -18.94 6.22
CA LEU A 528 -0.10 -18.99 7.67
C LEU A 528 1.06 -18.09 8.07
N ILE A 529 0.78 -17.11 8.92
CA ILE A 529 1.77 -16.17 9.47
C ILE A 529 1.89 -16.40 10.97
N LEU A 530 3.10 -16.75 11.40
CA LEU A 530 3.48 -17.06 12.79
C LEU A 530 4.63 -16.16 13.28
N ASP A 531 4.84 -15.03 12.62
CA ASP A 531 5.99 -14.15 12.86
C ASP A 531 6.02 -13.60 14.30
N GLY A 532 7.20 -13.29 14.84
CA GLY A 532 7.32 -12.57 16.11
C GLY A 532 6.85 -13.36 17.35
N ASN A 533 6.80 -14.68 17.27
CA ASN A 533 6.46 -15.55 18.40
C ASN A 533 7.74 -16.06 19.11
N LYS A 534 7.59 -17.02 20.03
CA LYS A 534 8.67 -17.63 20.82
C LYS A 534 8.73 -19.15 20.61
N PHE A 535 8.38 -19.61 19.41
CA PHE A 535 8.31 -21.05 19.14
C PHE A 535 9.66 -21.74 19.38
N THR A 536 9.61 -22.86 20.10
CA THR A 536 10.75 -23.77 20.27
C THR A 536 10.63 -25.01 19.39
N GLU A 537 9.40 -25.35 18.99
CA GLU A 537 9.05 -26.45 18.11
C GLU A 537 7.80 -26.08 17.29
N LEU A 538 7.68 -26.63 16.08
CA LEU A 538 6.48 -26.53 15.25
C LEU A 538 5.89 -27.91 15.01
N HIS A 539 4.58 -28.03 15.20
CA HIS A 539 3.82 -29.24 14.93
C HIS A 539 2.56 -28.91 14.14
N GLY A 540 2.09 -29.86 13.33
CA GLY A 540 0.72 -29.83 12.79
C GLY A 540 0.47 -28.81 11.68
N LEU A 541 1.49 -28.36 10.94
CA LEU A 541 1.31 -27.44 9.80
C LEU A 541 0.34 -28.02 8.73
N PRO A 542 -0.53 -27.19 8.13
CA PRO A 542 -1.46 -27.63 7.08
C PRO A 542 -0.75 -28.20 5.85
N SER A 543 -1.24 -29.31 5.30
CA SER A 543 -0.65 -29.94 4.11
C SER A 543 -0.88 -29.16 2.80
N ASN A 544 -1.85 -28.26 2.75
CA ASN A 544 -2.17 -27.42 1.58
C ASN A 544 -1.55 -26.03 1.62
N LEU A 545 -0.65 -25.77 2.58
CA LEU A 545 -0.02 -24.48 2.76
C LEU A 545 0.83 -24.11 1.53
N LYS A 546 0.65 -22.90 1.03
CA LYS A 546 1.39 -22.30 -0.09
C LYS A 546 2.32 -21.18 0.39
N GLU A 547 1.88 -20.41 1.38
CA GLU A 547 2.63 -19.30 1.94
C GLU A 547 2.80 -19.52 3.45
N PHE A 548 4.05 -19.55 3.89
CA PHE A 548 4.38 -19.74 5.30
C PHE A 548 5.41 -18.71 5.77
N SER A 549 5.08 -18.01 6.84
CA SER A 549 5.98 -17.09 7.52
C SER A 549 6.11 -17.47 8.99
N CYS A 550 7.34 -17.60 9.46
CA CYS A 550 7.67 -17.85 10.87
C CYS A 550 8.93 -17.06 11.26
N SER A 551 9.07 -15.85 10.72
CA SER A 551 10.18 -14.95 10.98
C SER A 551 10.18 -14.46 12.45
N TYR A 552 11.31 -13.96 12.94
CA TYR A 552 11.41 -13.37 14.29
C TYR A 552 10.99 -14.33 15.42
N ASN A 553 11.33 -15.62 15.30
CA ASN A 553 11.07 -16.64 16.32
C ASN A 553 12.37 -17.02 17.07
N GLY A 554 12.27 -17.23 18.39
CA GLY A 554 13.37 -17.14 19.38
C GLY A 554 14.57 -18.11 19.32
N SER A 555 15.42 -18.06 20.38
CA SER A 555 16.82 -18.56 20.51
C SER A 555 17.19 -19.95 20.02
N ASP A 556 16.30 -20.92 20.12
CA ASP A 556 16.64 -22.35 20.02
C ASP A 556 15.48 -23.13 19.39
N MET A 557 14.90 -22.57 18.33
CA MET A 557 13.86 -23.25 17.57
C MET A 557 14.43 -24.52 16.95
N THR A 558 13.80 -25.65 17.25
CA THR A 558 14.16 -26.94 16.69
C THR A 558 13.14 -27.27 15.60
N TRP A 559 13.60 -27.31 14.36
CA TRP A 559 12.77 -27.59 13.20
C TRP A 559 12.43 -29.09 13.16
N PHE A 560 11.27 -29.44 13.72
CA PHE A 560 10.76 -30.81 13.71
C PHE A 560 9.65 -30.95 12.66
N GLY A 561 9.76 -32.00 11.84
CA GLY A 561 8.77 -32.32 10.81
C GLY A 561 9.09 -31.75 9.43
N SER A 562 8.48 -32.35 8.40
CA SER A 562 8.61 -31.90 7.02
C SER A 562 7.74 -30.68 6.77
N LEU A 563 8.32 -29.61 6.23
CA LEU A 563 7.57 -28.50 5.67
C LEU A 563 6.60 -29.00 4.56
N PRO A 564 5.42 -28.39 4.38
CA PRO A 564 4.48 -28.81 3.34
C PRO A 564 5.09 -28.69 1.94
N SER A 565 5.00 -29.76 1.13
CA SER A 565 5.65 -29.84 -0.18
C SER A 565 5.09 -28.88 -1.23
N LYS A 566 3.91 -28.29 -0.98
CA LYS A 566 3.24 -27.33 -1.87
C LYS A 566 3.61 -25.86 -1.59
N LEU A 567 4.54 -25.60 -0.67
CA LEU A 567 5.00 -24.24 -0.39
C LEU A 567 5.58 -23.57 -1.64
N GLU A 568 5.13 -22.35 -1.87
CA GLU A 568 5.56 -21.43 -2.93
C GLU A 568 6.39 -20.28 -2.33
N ILE A 569 6.04 -19.83 -1.12
CA ILE A 569 6.73 -18.78 -0.36
C ILE A 569 7.04 -19.27 1.05
N LEU A 570 8.31 -19.14 1.46
CA LEU A 570 8.79 -19.47 2.80
C LEU A 570 9.63 -18.33 3.38
N ARG A 571 9.23 -17.81 4.53
CA ARG A 571 9.95 -16.76 5.27
C ARG A 571 10.34 -17.23 6.67
N LEU A 572 11.64 -17.33 6.91
CA LEU A 572 12.23 -17.72 8.18
C LEU A 572 13.34 -16.74 8.59
N SER A 573 13.15 -15.46 8.34
CA SER A 573 14.14 -14.43 8.68
C SER A 573 14.21 -14.23 10.18
N ASP A 574 15.41 -14.00 10.72
CA ASP A 574 15.61 -13.83 12.17
C ASP A 574 14.97 -14.95 13.01
N ALA A 575 15.11 -16.20 12.53
CA ALA A 575 14.67 -17.42 13.22
C ALA A 575 15.86 -18.20 13.82
N LYS A 576 17.05 -17.57 13.83
CA LYS A 576 18.31 -18.08 14.38
C LYS A 576 18.77 -19.42 13.81
N ILE A 577 18.43 -19.65 12.54
CA ILE A 577 18.77 -20.85 11.78
C ILE A 577 20.30 -20.95 11.62
N LYS A 578 20.84 -22.15 11.86
CA LYS A 578 22.25 -22.52 11.68
C LYS A 578 22.37 -23.61 10.61
N ASP A 579 23.60 -23.92 10.21
CA ASP A 579 23.88 -24.89 9.13
C ASP A 579 23.22 -26.26 9.34
N LYS A 580 23.21 -26.77 10.58
CA LYS A 580 22.57 -28.04 10.92
C LYS A 580 21.06 -28.05 10.68
N ASP A 581 20.42 -26.88 10.76
CA ASP A 581 18.97 -26.75 10.64
C ASP A 581 18.55 -26.81 9.16
N MET A 582 19.45 -26.46 8.23
CA MET A 582 19.21 -26.60 6.78
C MET A 582 18.94 -28.05 6.35
N GLU A 583 19.63 -29.01 6.97
CA GLU A 583 19.40 -30.44 6.73
C GLU A 583 18.01 -30.88 7.21
N LEU A 584 17.53 -30.31 8.32
CA LEU A 584 16.21 -30.61 8.89
C LEU A 584 15.08 -29.98 8.08
N LEU A 585 15.29 -28.77 7.57
CA LEU A 585 14.33 -28.07 6.70
C LEU A 585 14.11 -28.80 5.37
N ASN A 586 15.13 -29.52 4.88
CA ASN A 586 15.10 -30.32 3.67
C ASN A 586 14.51 -29.57 2.46
N LEU A 587 14.99 -28.34 2.25
CA LEU A 587 14.44 -27.38 1.28
C LEU A 587 14.44 -27.90 -0.16
N LYS A 588 15.37 -28.81 -0.49
CA LYS A 588 15.48 -29.47 -1.79
C LYS A 588 14.19 -30.18 -2.23
N GLU A 589 13.45 -30.75 -1.29
CA GLU A 589 12.19 -31.46 -1.57
C GLU A 589 11.00 -30.52 -1.78
N LEU A 590 11.16 -29.22 -1.50
CA LEU A 590 10.13 -28.20 -1.72
C LEU A 590 10.14 -27.75 -3.18
N THR A 591 9.76 -28.65 -4.10
CA THR A 591 9.87 -28.43 -5.56
C THR A 591 8.98 -27.33 -6.12
N CYS A 592 8.03 -26.82 -5.32
CA CYS A 592 7.18 -25.69 -5.66
C CYS A 592 7.71 -24.35 -5.11
N LEU A 593 8.76 -24.37 -4.29
CA LEU A 593 9.24 -23.18 -3.59
C LEU A 593 9.90 -22.20 -4.56
N GLN A 594 9.33 -21.00 -4.66
CA GLN A 594 9.79 -19.95 -5.57
C GLN A 594 10.50 -18.83 -4.80
N ARG A 595 10.03 -18.51 -3.60
CA ARG A 595 10.51 -17.36 -2.82
C ARG A 595 10.94 -17.83 -1.43
N LEU A 596 12.21 -17.61 -1.09
CA LEU A 596 12.81 -18.04 0.17
C LEU A 596 13.51 -16.87 0.87
N SER A 597 13.12 -16.60 2.13
CA SER A 597 13.87 -15.76 3.06
C SER A 597 14.49 -16.57 4.18
N LEU A 598 15.80 -16.41 4.34
CA LEU A 598 16.60 -16.85 5.48
C LEU A 598 17.48 -15.69 5.97
N GLY A 599 17.08 -14.44 5.77
CA GLY A 599 17.86 -13.28 6.21
C GLY A 599 18.02 -13.20 7.73
N LYS A 600 19.05 -12.50 8.21
CA LYS A 600 19.27 -12.27 9.66
C LYS A 600 19.38 -13.57 10.49
N ASN A 601 19.96 -14.63 9.92
CA ASN A 601 20.19 -15.90 10.60
C ASN A 601 21.69 -16.11 10.93
N PHE A 602 22.10 -17.32 11.28
CA PHE A 602 23.47 -17.67 11.66
C PHE A 602 24.09 -18.72 10.73
N LEU A 603 23.70 -18.70 9.44
CA LEU A 603 24.28 -19.60 8.44
C LEU A 603 25.74 -19.24 8.21
N THR A 604 26.63 -20.23 8.23
CA THR A 604 28.05 -20.08 7.88
C THR A 604 28.41 -20.70 6.54
N ILE A 605 27.66 -21.72 6.13
CA ILE A 605 27.83 -22.43 4.85
C ILE A 605 26.52 -22.40 4.08
N LEU A 606 26.60 -22.03 2.79
CA LEU A 606 25.48 -22.15 1.85
C LEU A 606 25.79 -23.23 0.81
N LYS A 607 25.02 -24.33 0.83
CA LYS A 607 25.10 -25.38 -0.18
C LYS A 607 24.03 -25.18 -1.24
N ILE A 608 24.41 -24.75 -2.44
CA ILE A 608 23.44 -24.44 -3.50
C ILE A 608 22.68 -25.70 -3.96
N ASP A 609 23.33 -26.87 -3.93
CA ASP A 609 22.73 -28.15 -4.34
C ASP A 609 21.61 -28.65 -3.40
N ASP A 610 21.49 -28.05 -2.21
CA ASP A 610 20.43 -28.32 -1.23
C ASP A 610 19.22 -27.39 -1.38
N LEU A 611 19.28 -26.42 -2.30
CA LEU A 611 18.18 -25.52 -2.61
C LEU A 611 17.29 -26.05 -3.76
N PRO A 612 15.97 -25.75 -3.75
CA PRO A 612 15.08 -26.19 -4.81
C PRO A 612 15.28 -25.40 -6.11
N LYS A 613 15.29 -26.12 -7.24
CA LYS A 613 15.50 -25.53 -8.59
C LYS A 613 14.39 -24.61 -9.08
N SER A 614 13.25 -24.60 -8.38
CA SER A 614 12.12 -23.71 -8.62
C SER A 614 12.34 -22.28 -8.11
N LEU A 615 13.38 -22.04 -7.31
CA LEU A 615 13.63 -20.71 -6.73
C LEU A 615 13.79 -19.64 -7.80
N THR A 616 13.08 -18.54 -7.58
CA THR A 616 13.17 -17.28 -8.32
C THR A 616 13.75 -16.17 -7.43
N HIS A 617 13.51 -16.21 -6.12
CA HIS A 617 14.00 -15.21 -5.16
C HIS A 617 14.67 -15.90 -3.98
N LEU A 618 15.90 -15.49 -3.68
CA LEU A 618 16.67 -15.97 -2.54
C LEU A 618 17.22 -14.80 -1.73
N MET A 619 16.71 -14.65 -0.50
CA MET A 619 17.09 -13.59 0.44
C MET A 619 17.82 -14.23 1.63
N ILE A 620 19.13 -14.04 1.70
CA ILE A 620 20.05 -14.64 2.69
C ILE A 620 21.00 -13.60 3.31
N GLN A 621 20.65 -12.32 3.20
CA GLN A 621 21.38 -11.19 3.78
C GLN A 621 21.53 -11.29 5.30
N ASP A 622 22.50 -10.58 5.85
CA ASP A 622 22.75 -10.47 7.30
C ASP A 622 22.95 -11.85 7.98
N ASN A 623 23.68 -12.75 7.32
CA ASN A 623 24.10 -14.03 7.89
C ASN A 623 25.60 -14.00 8.21
N LEU A 624 26.20 -15.17 8.48
CA LEU A 624 27.64 -15.34 8.74
C LEU A 624 28.32 -16.15 7.62
N ILE A 625 27.73 -16.16 6.41
CA ILE A 625 28.14 -17.05 5.33
C ILE A 625 29.54 -16.66 4.87
N ASN A 626 30.48 -17.59 4.97
CA ASN A 626 31.86 -17.41 4.52
C ASN A 626 32.29 -18.48 3.51
N ASN A 627 31.44 -19.48 3.29
CA ASN A 627 31.66 -20.56 2.33
C ASN A 627 30.37 -20.81 1.54
N ILE A 628 30.49 -20.86 0.21
CA ILE A 628 29.42 -21.26 -0.69
C ILE A 628 29.90 -22.49 -1.46
N GLU A 629 29.15 -23.57 -1.35
CA GLU A 629 29.38 -24.83 -2.07
C GLU A 629 28.40 -24.95 -3.24
N GLY A 630 28.93 -25.18 -4.44
CA GLY A 630 28.14 -25.26 -5.67
C GLY A 630 28.17 -23.96 -6.48
N ARG A 631 27.20 -23.78 -7.38
CA ARG A 631 27.13 -22.63 -8.29
C ARG A 631 25.68 -22.16 -8.45
N PHE A 632 25.44 -20.86 -8.42
CA PHE A 632 24.11 -20.27 -8.62
C PHE A 632 23.51 -20.58 -10.01
N SER A 633 24.33 -20.89 -11.02
CA SER A 633 23.85 -21.38 -12.32
C SER A 633 23.14 -22.73 -12.29
N SER A 634 23.25 -23.48 -11.18
CA SER A 634 22.42 -24.67 -10.93
C SER A 634 20.96 -24.35 -10.57
N LEU A 635 20.64 -23.08 -10.27
CA LEU A 635 19.30 -22.56 -10.01
C LEU A 635 18.80 -21.82 -11.27
N PRO A 636 18.21 -22.52 -12.26
CA PRO A 636 17.95 -21.99 -13.60
C PRO A 636 16.87 -20.89 -13.65
N ASN A 637 16.14 -20.71 -12.54
CA ASN A 637 15.05 -19.75 -12.44
C ASN A 637 15.36 -18.58 -11.50
N LEU A 638 16.52 -18.58 -10.84
CA LEU A 638 16.87 -17.55 -9.86
C LEU A 638 16.99 -16.20 -10.57
N ALA A 639 16.12 -15.27 -10.18
CA ALA A 639 16.01 -13.93 -10.74
C ALA A 639 16.52 -12.86 -9.76
N GLU A 640 16.37 -13.08 -8.47
CA GLU A 640 16.80 -12.15 -7.43
C GLU A 640 17.58 -12.87 -6.34
N LEU A 641 18.76 -12.34 -6.03
CA LEU A 641 19.66 -12.83 -4.99
C LEU A 641 20.09 -11.67 -4.09
N ASP A 642 19.67 -11.70 -2.83
CA ASP A 642 20.21 -10.83 -1.78
C ASP A 642 21.10 -11.63 -0.82
N ILE A 643 22.40 -11.35 -0.88
CA ILE A 643 23.42 -11.95 -0.01
C ILE A 643 24.21 -10.86 0.74
N ARG A 644 23.64 -9.65 0.88
CA ARG A 644 24.30 -8.54 1.58
C ARG A 644 24.76 -8.91 2.98
N ASN A 645 25.79 -8.22 3.47
CA ASN A 645 26.28 -8.33 4.84
C ASN A 645 26.58 -9.78 5.26
N ASN A 646 27.39 -10.47 4.43
CA ASN A 646 27.98 -11.77 4.71
C ASN A 646 29.52 -11.66 4.57
N ASN A 647 30.25 -12.77 4.39
CA ASN A 647 31.69 -12.77 4.14
C ASN A 647 32.04 -13.64 2.93
N VAL A 648 31.29 -13.50 1.83
CA VAL A 648 31.42 -14.36 0.64
C VAL A 648 32.38 -13.83 -0.43
N GLY A 649 33.16 -12.80 -0.12
CA GLY A 649 34.12 -12.18 -1.06
C GLY A 649 35.03 -13.19 -1.74
N GLN A 650 35.59 -14.14 -0.98
CA GLN A 650 36.48 -15.18 -1.52
C GLN A 650 35.80 -16.08 -2.56
N TYR A 651 34.51 -16.37 -2.41
CA TYR A 651 33.77 -17.18 -3.38
C TYR A 651 33.68 -16.47 -4.74
N PHE A 652 33.51 -15.15 -4.72
CA PHE A 652 33.51 -14.34 -5.94
C PHE A 652 34.93 -14.22 -6.53
N SER A 653 35.94 -13.93 -5.71
CA SER A 653 37.34 -13.80 -6.15
C SER A 653 37.94 -15.09 -6.70
N ALA A 654 37.61 -16.25 -6.11
CA ALA A 654 38.15 -17.53 -6.57
C ALA A 654 37.57 -17.96 -7.92
N ASN A 655 36.31 -17.59 -8.20
CA ASN A 655 35.61 -18.00 -9.40
C ASN A 655 35.66 -16.98 -10.54
N SER A 656 36.10 -15.74 -10.28
CA SER A 656 36.27 -14.67 -11.29
C SER A 656 37.20 -15.06 -12.45
N SER A 657 38.16 -15.96 -12.19
CA SER A 657 39.07 -16.50 -13.22
C SER A 657 38.42 -17.48 -14.22
N SER A 658 37.16 -17.88 -14.00
CA SER A 658 36.39 -18.78 -14.88
C SER A 658 35.18 -18.13 -15.57
N ALA A 659 34.88 -16.85 -15.26
CA ALA A 659 33.92 -15.87 -15.82
C ALA A 659 32.58 -16.36 -16.43
N VAL A 660 32.56 -17.37 -17.29
CA VAL A 660 31.34 -17.80 -17.98
C VAL A 660 30.44 -18.65 -17.07
N GLY A 661 29.32 -18.07 -16.63
CA GLY A 661 28.20 -18.80 -16.03
C GLY A 661 28.22 -18.93 -14.50
N PHE A 662 28.88 -17.99 -13.82
CA PHE A 662 28.92 -17.94 -12.36
C PHE A 662 27.61 -17.38 -11.76
N VAL A 663 27.10 -16.30 -12.36
CA VAL A 663 25.77 -15.75 -12.10
C VAL A 663 24.76 -16.63 -12.86
N GLY A 664 23.68 -17.05 -12.19
CA GLY A 664 22.66 -17.88 -12.81
C GLY A 664 22.00 -17.18 -14.01
N PRO A 665 21.56 -17.91 -15.05
CA PRO A 665 21.23 -17.36 -16.36
C PRO A 665 20.02 -16.42 -16.38
N LYS A 666 19.34 -16.24 -15.25
CA LYS A 666 18.17 -15.37 -15.11
C LYS A 666 18.31 -14.34 -13.99
N ILE A 667 19.45 -14.27 -13.30
CA ILE A 667 19.63 -13.30 -12.21
C ILE A 667 19.61 -11.90 -12.81
N ARG A 668 18.67 -11.08 -12.36
CA ARG A 668 18.47 -9.68 -12.73
C ARG A 668 18.89 -8.75 -11.60
N TYR A 669 18.69 -9.20 -10.36
CA TYR A 669 18.96 -8.43 -9.16
C TYR A 669 19.96 -9.17 -8.29
N LEU A 670 21.10 -8.53 -8.04
CA LEU A 670 22.18 -9.07 -7.23
C LEU A 670 22.58 -8.05 -6.16
N HIS A 671 22.22 -8.32 -4.92
CA HIS A 671 22.58 -7.48 -3.78
C HIS A 671 23.73 -8.12 -3.01
N ILE A 672 24.94 -7.58 -3.16
CA ILE A 672 26.20 -8.14 -2.62
C ILE A 672 26.96 -7.20 -1.69
N LYS A 673 26.42 -6.01 -1.39
CA LYS A 673 27.05 -5.04 -0.49
C LYS A 673 27.40 -5.67 0.87
N GLY A 674 28.56 -5.32 1.42
CA GLY A 674 28.97 -5.79 2.74
C GLY A 674 29.55 -7.20 2.79
N ASN A 675 30.16 -7.68 1.69
CA ASN A 675 30.74 -9.04 1.58
C ASN A 675 32.27 -9.11 1.53
N ASN A 676 32.98 -8.02 1.85
CA ASN A 676 34.44 -7.93 1.68
C ASN A 676 34.92 -8.30 0.25
N ILE A 677 34.17 -7.88 -0.77
CA ILE A 677 34.53 -8.08 -2.18
C ILE A 677 35.52 -6.96 -2.55
N GLU A 678 36.69 -7.33 -3.10
CA GLU A 678 37.65 -6.34 -3.61
C GLU A 678 37.09 -5.62 -4.84
N ASP A 679 37.45 -4.34 -5.03
CA ASP A 679 36.91 -3.50 -6.12
C ASP A 679 37.11 -4.13 -7.50
N PHE A 680 38.21 -4.86 -7.71
CA PHE A 680 38.49 -5.56 -8.96
C PHE A 680 37.50 -6.69 -9.23
N ASP A 681 37.19 -7.51 -8.23
CA ASP A 681 36.21 -8.60 -8.37
C ASP A 681 34.80 -8.06 -8.57
N MET A 682 34.49 -6.91 -7.98
CA MET A 682 33.23 -6.21 -8.23
C MET A 682 33.08 -5.81 -9.70
N MET A 683 34.16 -5.32 -10.32
CA MET A 683 34.16 -4.97 -11.75
C MET A 683 34.00 -6.20 -12.65
N VAL A 684 34.59 -7.35 -12.30
CA VAL A 684 34.39 -8.60 -13.04
C VAL A 684 32.95 -9.10 -12.93
N LEU A 685 32.35 -9.04 -11.73
CA LEU A 685 30.95 -9.40 -11.52
C LEU A 685 29.99 -8.50 -12.29
N LEU A 686 30.29 -7.19 -12.34
CA LEU A 686 29.54 -6.25 -13.17
C LEU A 686 29.69 -6.58 -14.65
N GLY A 687 30.90 -6.92 -15.11
CA GLY A 687 31.16 -7.36 -16.48
C GLY A 687 30.35 -8.61 -16.87
N ASP A 688 30.39 -9.66 -16.05
CA ASP A 688 29.62 -10.88 -16.28
C ASP A 688 28.10 -10.63 -16.26
N ALA A 689 27.61 -9.78 -15.36
CA ALA A 689 26.20 -9.41 -15.30
C ALA A 689 25.78 -8.63 -16.56
N ILE A 690 26.62 -7.71 -17.04
CA ILE A 690 26.40 -6.94 -18.28
C ILE A 690 26.40 -7.87 -19.50
N ASP A 691 27.37 -8.78 -19.60
CA ASP A 691 27.47 -9.75 -20.70
C ASP A 691 26.27 -10.71 -20.74
N GLN A 692 25.72 -11.09 -19.58
CA GLN A 692 24.50 -11.92 -19.50
C GLN A 692 23.22 -11.15 -19.86
N LEU A 693 23.21 -9.83 -19.67
CA LEU A 693 22.08 -8.96 -20.00
C LEU A 693 22.04 -8.54 -21.48
N ASN A 694 23.02 -8.92 -22.30
CA ASN A 694 23.17 -8.49 -23.71
C ASN A 694 23.07 -6.95 -23.87
N LEU A 695 23.68 -6.19 -22.96
CA LEU A 695 23.79 -4.72 -23.06
C LEU A 695 24.96 -4.29 -23.94
#